data_AF-A0A124JUK2-F1
#
_entry.id   AF-A0A124JUK2-F1
#
_cell.length_a   1.000
_cell.length_b   1.000
_cell.length_c   1.000
_cell.angle_alpha   90.00
_cell.angle_beta   90.00
_cell.angle_gamma   90.00
#
_symmetry.space_group_name_H-M   'P 1'
#
loop_
_entity.id
_entity.type
_entity.pdbx_description
1 polymer ?
#
loop_
_entity_poly.entity_id
_entity_poly.type
_entity_poly.pdbx_seq_one_letter_code
_entity_poly.pdbx_strand_id
1 'polypeptide(L)'
;MLLPSRRAMRAILAITCLGLPAAALPLIAAAQIAPDPTGRGPYAVATSEYKLPAKRDVLVAPFTTTELWARIYRPTNANGPRPVIVMLHGNHATCGRIDPALPGRIDDDSTYTDTGRCPDGYVVAPSHEGYAYLANQLASWGFFVVSINANRGINASWGDDEDFGLNLRRGRLILRHLVQLDRWNTSNAGEKILGFNLRGQLDFSQIGLFGHSRGGEGIRAALNQYRDVGSIWPSQFRNKPTIRALFELAPVDGQTNRVLNADGVAWNVLLPTCDGDVSDLEGQRVFDRVITARAESAPAPKSIFTVEGTNHNFYNTEWQQSDSRGCYSTDKAQPVVFDPAAAGSEAQRVTALYPVTAFFRANLGTDPVAVFSKLLDPAYRLPNKLTTVTRFRRTYTDNVARKGSIVLDDFVRSIGAGDTGIGNSISALKYFNQSPVSEHDPVAQFGTLAWDTTVIRSKGGMPFYQANAAVPGAGVSVDTFDTLEFRVGLACKGYDTGGGFGCEADPTLNPSGTTDFSIAIASPEGFLSQPVALSRYAKPLDPVGQSYGPIIIDQEPKTVTSAILPGNEPPDSPTGNGHPVLQTVRIPLADFGLPRGVKVRGARITFDRAATGAIYLGNVRFTRALDPGKVIGPGPIPGPFLTAASAPPAALAAPSAPPVRLIGGGHVTRIQHERRAVPSASQALGIAKMAGPPPAWPAPHDVVTVSIAVPEPLVIGDALLTLRIGSQTFKLGQAISAPGQGHKAASFILTPEAFAALPQGAAVVLENGAQRFDLGPLDKSLLR
;
A
#
# COMPACT_ATOMS: atom_id res chain seq x y z
N MET A 1 -0.31 34.82 -72.91
CA MET A 1 1.13 35.01 -72.61
C MET A 1 1.64 33.71 -72.01
N LEU A 2 2.13 32.75 -72.79
CA LEU A 2 3.49 32.60 -73.36
C LEU A 2 4.60 32.39 -72.30
N LEU A 3 5.02 31.11 -72.21
CA LEU A 3 6.30 30.50 -71.79
C LEU A 3 7.57 31.34 -72.11
N PRO A 4 8.77 31.09 -71.51
CA PRO A 4 9.49 29.80 -71.62
C PRO A 4 10.50 29.38 -70.53
N SER A 5 11.14 28.24 -70.83
CA SER A 5 11.94 27.32 -70.01
C SER A 5 13.45 27.31 -70.32
N ARG A 6 14.24 26.69 -69.42
CA ARG A 6 15.50 25.92 -69.61
C ARG A 6 16.78 26.64 -70.12
N ARG A 7 17.81 26.70 -69.26
CA ARG A 7 19.15 26.05 -69.40
C ARG A 7 20.26 26.78 -68.62
N ALA A 8 20.99 26.04 -67.78
CA ALA A 8 22.43 26.10 -67.47
C ALA A 8 22.63 25.36 -66.12
N MET A 9 23.59 24.47 -65.86
CA MET A 9 24.78 24.03 -66.57
C MET A 9 25.21 22.68 -65.93
N ARG A 10 25.62 21.70 -66.75
CA ARG A 10 26.30 20.47 -66.30
C ARG A 10 27.79 20.61 -66.62
N ALA A 11 28.65 20.37 -65.64
CA ALA A 11 30.04 19.98 -65.85
C ALA A 11 30.47 19.03 -64.72
N ILE A 12 31.26 18.04 -65.11
CA ILE A 12 31.63 16.80 -64.42
C ILE A 12 32.91 17.00 -63.61
N LEU A 13 33.00 16.44 -62.40
CA LEU A 13 34.23 15.78 -61.94
C LEU A 13 33.90 14.69 -60.92
N ALA A 14 34.28 13.46 -61.27
CA ALA A 14 34.22 12.29 -60.40
C ALA A 14 35.43 12.27 -59.48
N ILE A 15 35.20 12.15 -58.17
CA ILE A 15 36.17 11.58 -57.23
C ILE A 15 35.43 10.56 -56.37
N THR A 16 35.92 9.34 -56.45
CA THR A 16 35.64 8.17 -55.62
C THR A 16 35.71 8.49 -54.13
N CYS A 17 34.62 8.26 -53.40
CA CYS A 17 34.65 8.02 -51.96
C CYS A 17 34.19 6.59 -51.69
N LEU A 18 35.14 5.78 -51.18
CA LEU A 18 34.90 4.48 -50.59
C LEU A 18 33.71 4.54 -49.62
N GLY A 19 32.80 3.58 -49.78
CA GLY A 19 31.67 3.39 -48.87
C GLY A 19 32.15 3.00 -47.48
N LEU A 20 32.14 3.96 -46.57
CA LEU A 20 31.94 3.68 -45.16
C LEU A 20 30.45 3.36 -45.00
N PRO A 21 30.06 2.23 -44.37
CA PRO A 21 28.69 2.07 -43.94
C PRO A 21 28.45 3.21 -42.94
N ALA A 22 27.57 4.14 -43.29
CA ALA A 22 27.04 5.07 -42.31
C ALA A 22 26.38 4.20 -41.24
N ALA A 23 27.08 3.98 -40.12
CA ALA A 23 26.49 3.45 -38.92
C ALA A 23 25.33 4.39 -38.60
N ALA A 24 24.11 3.94 -38.88
CA ALA A 24 22.92 4.60 -38.41
C ALA A 24 23.01 4.58 -36.90
N LEU A 25 23.48 5.70 -36.32
CA LEU A 25 23.36 5.95 -34.90
C LEU A 25 21.88 5.76 -34.57
N PRO A 26 21.51 4.79 -33.71
CA PRO A 26 20.12 4.61 -33.36
C PRO A 26 19.63 5.94 -32.78
N LEU A 27 18.56 6.50 -33.34
CA LEU A 27 17.91 7.66 -32.76
C LEU A 27 17.57 7.32 -31.31
N ILE A 28 18.27 7.97 -30.39
CA ILE A 28 18.05 7.84 -28.96
C ILE A 28 16.66 8.44 -28.69
N ALA A 29 15.65 7.59 -28.51
CA ALA A 29 14.35 8.04 -28.06
C ALA A 29 14.53 8.58 -26.62
N ALA A 30 14.42 9.90 -26.46
CA ALA A 30 14.32 10.49 -25.14
C ALA A 30 13.05 9.96 -24.45
N ALA A 31 13.15 9.65 -23.16
CA ALA A 31 11.99 9.24 -22.38
C ALA A 31 10.87 10.28 -22.54
N GLN A 32 9.70 9.82 -23.00
CA GLN A 32 8.54 10.67 -23.24
C GLN A 32 8.05 11.28 -21.92
N ILE A 33 7.56 12.52 -21.97
CA ILE A 33 6.96 13.17 -20.81
C ILE A 33 5.53 12.64 -20.62
N ALA A 34 5.20 12.22 -19.40
CA ALA A 34 3.84 11.81 -19.05
C ALA A 34 2.87 12.99 -19.19
N PRO A 35 1.63 12.76 -19.66
CA PRO A 35 0.66 13.83 -19.80
C PRO A 35 0.22 14.38 -18.43
N ASP A 36 -0.09 15.68 -18.38
CA ASP A 36 -0.64 16.34 -17.20
C ASP A 36 -2.11 15.90 -16.98
N PRO A 37 -2.43 15.21 -15.87
CA PRO A 37 -3.78 14.74 -15.58
C PRO A 37 -4.68 15.80 -14.93
N THR A 38 -4.13 16.96 -14.53
CA THR A 38 -4.75 17.89 -13.57
C THR A 38 -5.66 18.94 -14.19
N GLY A 39 -5.77 19.00 -15.51
CA GLY A 39 -6.73 19.86 -16.19
C GLY A 39 -8.16 19.64 -15.65
N ARG A 40 -8.95 20.70 -15.51
CA ARG A 40 -10.35 20.60 -15.07
C ARG A 40 -11.16 19.81 -16.10
N GLY A 41 -12.05 18.94 -15.62
CA GLY A 41 -12.95 18.20 -16.49
C GLY A 41 -14.13 19.05 -16.99
N PRO A 42 -14.95 18.51 -17.89
CA PRO A 42 -16.00 19.26 -18.58
C PRO A 42 -17.26 19.50 -17.72
N TYR A 43 -17.38 18.87 -16.55
CA TYR A 43 -18.57 18.97 -15.71
C TYR A 43 -18.37 19.99 -14.59
N ALA A 44 -19.37 20.84 -14.35
CA ALA A 44 -19.46 21.57 -13.10
C ALA A 44 -19.80 20.60 -11.95
N VAL A 45 -19.33 20.89 -10.75
CA VAL A 45 -19.46 20.01 -9.58
C VAL A 45 -20.52 20.54 -8.62
N ALA A 46 -21.44 19.68 -8.19
CA ALA A 46 -22.36 19.94 -7.09
C ALA A 46 -21.93 19.17 -5.85
N THR A 47 -22.18 19.75 -4.69
CA THR A 47 -21.93 19.13 -3.39
C THR A 47 -23.21 18.91 -2.62
N SER A 48 -23.20 17.89 -1.77
CA SER A 48 -24.26 17.61 -0.80
C SER A 48 -23.66 16.84 0.37
N GLU A 49 -24.36 16.78 1.49
CA GLU A 49 -23.92 16.02 2.66
C GLU A 49 -25.07 15.17 3.17
N TYR A 50 -24.74 14.00 3.70
CA TYR A 50 -25.65 13.28 4.58
C TYR A 50 -24.96 13.01 5.90
N LYS A 51 -25.72 13.17 6.97
CA LYS A 51 -25.37 12.74 8.33
C LYS A 51 -26.56 12.00 8.90
N LEU A 52 -26.54 10.68 8.82
CA LEU A 52 -27.63 9.86 9.34
C LEU A 52 -27.55 9.78 10.87
N PRO A 53 -28.69 9.58 11.57
CA PRO A 53 -28.67 9.43 13.03
C PRO A 53 -27.68 8.36 13.48
N ALA A 54 -26.81 8.74 14.43
CA ALA A 54 -25.82 7.85 15.00
C ALA A 54 -26.49 6.66 15.68
N LYS A 55 -25.92 5.46 15.51
CA LYS A 55 -26.45 4.23 16.08
C LYS A 55 -25.36 3.19 16.27
N ARG A 56 -25.65 2.19 17.09
CA ARG A 56 -24.86 0.95 17.17
C ARG A 56 -25.15 0.11 15.92
N ASP A 57 -24.31 0.24 14.89
CA ASP A 57 -24.40 -0.59 13.69
C ASP A 57 -23.53 -1.83 13.89
N VAL A 58 -24.17 -2.96 14.18
CA VAL A 58 -23.49 -4.25 14.44
C VAL A 58 -22.65 -4.76 13.28
N LEU A 59 -22.89 -4.25 12.06
CA LEU A 59 -22.07 -4.58 10.89
C LEU A 59 -20.78 -3.77 10.83
N VAL A 60 -20.67 -2.67 11.58
CA VAL A 60 -19.48 -1.81 11.63
C VAL A 60 -18.77 -1.98 12.98
N ALA A 61 -19.49 -1.70 14.06
CA ALA A 61 -18.99 -1.76 15.43
C ALA A 61 -20.13 -2.25 16.37
N PRO A 62 -20.09 -3.50 16.86
CA PRO A 62 -21.15 -4.05 17.70
C PRO A 62 -21.24 -3.40 19.08
N PHE A 63 -20.14 -2.81 19.57
CA PHE A 63 -20.06 -2.27 20.92
C PHE A 63 -20.12 -0.75 21.01
N THR A 64 -19.93 -0.07 19.87
CA THR A 64 -19.73 1.38 19.83
C THR A 64 -20.76 2.03 18.90
N THR A 65 -21.24 3.21 19.28
CA THR A 65 -22.07 4.02 18.39
C THR A 65 -21.20 4.56 17.26
N THR A 66 -21.64 4.40 16.03
CA THR A 66 -21.03 4.96 14.83
C THR A 66 -22.07 5.79 14.08
N GLU A 67 -21.65 6.53 13.06
CA GLU A 67 -22.56 7.28 12.21
C GLU A 67 -22.18 7.10 10.74
N LEU A 68 -23.18 7.22 9.86
CA LEU A 68 -22.96 7.32 8.43
C LEU A 68 -23.03 8.80 8.07
N TRP A 69 -21.86 9.45 8.07
CA TRP A 69 -21.69 10.84 7.71
C TRP A 69 -20.67 10.95 6.58
N ALA A 70 -21.07 11.57 5.47
CA ALA A 70 -20.17 11.84 4.37
C ALA A 70 -20.58 13.06 3.55
N ARG A 71 -19.58 13.68 2.92
CA ARG A 71 -19.78 14.68 1.87
C ARG A 71 -19.69 14.03 0.50
N ILE A 72 -20.55 14.47 -0.41
CA ILE A 72 -20.63 14.01 -1.79
C ILE A 72 -20.20 15.13 -2.72
N TYR A 73 -19.42 14.78 -3.73
CA TYR A 73 -19.04 15.63 -4.86
C TYR A 73 -19.45 14.91 -6.14
N ARG A 74 -20.30 15.52 -6.95
CA ARG A 74 -20.88 14.88 -8.14
C ARG A 74 -20.87 15.81 -9.34
N PRO A 75 -20.70 15.30 -10.56
CA PRO A 75 -20.88 16.09 -11.76
C PRO A 75 -22.35 16.52 -11.89
N THR A 76 -22.56 17.73 -12.39
CA THR A 76 -23.88 18.25 -12.78
C THR A 76 -24.14 17.98 -14.26
N ASN A 77 -25.41 17.80 -14.63
CA ASN A 77 -25.86 17.60 -16.02
C ASN A 77 -25.19 16.43 -16.77
N ALA A 78 -24.73 15.43 -16.01
CA ALA A 78 -23.99 14.31 -16.52
C ALA A 78 -24.96 13.13 -16.75
N ASN A 79 -25.09 12.65 -17.99
CA ASN A 79 -26.01 11.55 -18.34
C ASN A 79 -25.49 10.15 -17.94
N GLY A 80 -26.35 9.33 -17.35
CA GLY A 80 -26.06 7.92 -17.07
C GLY A 80 -25.24 7.65 -15.80
N PRO A 81 -25.10 6.37 -15.41
CA PRO A 81 -24.43 5.96 -14.18
C PRO A 81 -22.96 6.37 -14.12
N ARG A 82 -22.50 6.75 -12.93
CA ARG A 82 -21.14 7.27 -12.69
C ARG A 82 -20.29 6.31 -11.87
N PRO A 83 -19.01 6.09 -12.24
CA PRO A 83 -18.07 5.38 -11.38
C PRO A 83 -17.98 6.04 -10.00
N VAL A 84 -17.89 5.22 -8.97
CA VAL A 84 -17.94 5.66 -7.57
C VAL A 84 -16.53 5.66 -6.99
N ILE A 85 -16.14 6.77 -6.37
CA ILE A 85 -14.91 6.87 -5.59
C ILE A 85 -15.29 7.12 -4.14
N VAL A 86 -14.83 6.28 -3.22
CA VAL A 86 -15.00 6.49 -1.78
C VAL A 86 -13.67 6.89 -1.16
N MET A 87 -13.64 8.02 -0.48
CA MET A 87 -12.48 8.54 0.25
C MET A 87 -12.67 8.32 1.75
N LEU A 88 -11.62 7.87 2.43
CA LEU A 88 -11.61 7.68 3.88
C LEU A 88 -10.36 8.33 4.49
N HIS A 89 -10.56 9.23 5.45
CA HIS A 89 -9.46 9.85 6.18
C HIS A 89 -8.84 8.91 7.24
N GLY A 90 -7.67 9.31 7.72
CA GLY A 90 -6.90 8.60 8.74
C GLY A 90 -7.38 8.82 10.17
N ASN A 91 -6.57 8.31 11.10
CA ASN A 91 -6.74 8.59 12.52
C ASN A 91 -6.31 10.04 12.80
N HIS A 92 -7.14 10.77 13.53
CA HIS A 92 -6.86 12.15 13.93
C HIS A 92 -7.78 12.49 15.11
N ALA A 93 -7.43 13.51 15.89
CA ALA A 93 -8.32 14.04 16.91
C ALA A 93 -9.66 14.47 16.30
N THR A 94 -10.75 14.32 17.05
CA THR A 94 -12.11 14.49 16.52
C THR A 94 -12.73 15.85 16.85
N CYS A 95 -12.08 16.62 17.69
CA CYS A 95 -12.44 17.97 18.10
C CYS A 95 -11.23 18.90 18.02
N GLY A 96 -11.46 20.14 17.62
CA GLY A 96 -10.43 21.16 17.61
C GLY A 96 -10.93 22.54 18.00
N ARG A 97 -9.99 23.39 18.39
CA ARG A 97 -10.21 24.77 18.83
C ARG A 97 -9.39 25.74 17.99
N ILE A 98 -9.80 27.00 18.01
CA ILE A 98 -9.03 28.09 17.40
C ILE A 98 -8.25 28.80 18.50
N ASP A 99 -6.94 28.92 18.32
CA ASP A 99 -6.09 29.78 19.11
C ASP A 99 -5.69 30.99 18.26
N PRO A 100 -6.05 32.23 18.64
CA PRO A 100 -5.72 33.42 17.87
C PRO A 100 -4.21 33.65 17.68
N ALA A 101 -3.36 33.01 18.50
CA ALA A 101 -1.91 33.13 18.40
C ALA A 101 -1.27 32.13 17.42
N LEU A 102 -2.01 31.12 16.95
CA LEU A 102 -1.51 30.07 16.08
C LEU A 102 -2.29 30.04 14.76
N PRO A 103 -1.63 29.73 13.63
CA PRO A 103 -2.33 29.59 12.37
C PRO A 103 -3.12 28.28 12.33
N GLY A 104 -4.38 28.35 11.92
CA GLY A 104 -5.23 27.17 11.75
C GLY A 104 -5.88 26.67 13.02
N ARG A 105 -6.61 25.56 12.89
CA ARG A 105 -7.30 24.86 13.97
C ARG A 105 -6.37 23.83 14.62
N ILE A 106 -6.37 23.83 15.95
CA ILE A 106 -5.63 22.85 16.74
C ILE A 106 -6.59 21.74 17.10
N ASP A 107 -6.39 20.55 16.51
CA ASP A 107 -7.17 19.36 16.78
C ASP A 107 -6.47 18.56 17.91
N ASP A 108 -6.82 18.85 19.18
CA ASP A 108 -6.20 18.31 20.39
C ASP A 108 -7.17 17.57 21.33
N ASP A 109 -8.42 17.33 20.93
CA ASP A 109 -9.42 16.60 21.73
C ASP A 109 -10.16 15.52 20.90
N SER A 110 -10.57 14.41 21.54
CA SER A 110 -11.26 13.30 20.87
C SER A 110 -12.62 12.93 21.48
N THR A 111 -13.22 13.82 22.28
CA THR A 111 -14.47 13.56 23.00
C THR A 111 -15.66 13.27 22.08
N TYR A 112 -15.66 13.79 20.85
CA TYR A 112 -16.70 13.49 19.87
C TYR A 112 -16.77 12.00 19.51
N THR A 113 -15.63 11.31 19.55
CA THR A 113 -15.53 9.86 19.28
C THR A 113 -16.54 9.09 20.13
N ASP A 114 -16.62 9.39 21.44
CA ASP A 114 -17.41 8.62 22.42
C ASP A 114 -18.73 9.27 22.82
N THR A 115 -18.84 10.60 22.74
CA THR A 115 -20.07 11.33 23.09
C THR A 115 -20.91 11.83 21.91
N GLY A 116 -20.29 12.08 20.75
CA GLY A 116 -20.94 12.72 19.60
C GLY A 116 -21.05 14.24 19.74
N ARG A 117 -20.36 14.82 20.72
CA ARG A 117 -20.29 16.25 21.00
C ARG A 117 -18.85 16.64 21.35
N CYS A 118 -18.40 17.79 20.86
CA CYS A 118 -17.13 18.36 21.29
C CYS A 118 -17.28 19.18 22.58
N PRO A 119 -16.22 19.34 23.37
CA PRO A 119 -16.22 20.23 24.53
C PRO A 119 -16.60 21.66 24.16
N ASP A 120 -17.01 22.45 25.16
CA ASP A 120 -17.31 23.87 24.92
C ASP A 120 -16.05 24.61 24.45
N GLY A 121 -16.19 25.45 23.42
CA GLY A 121 -15.06 26.12 22.75
C GLY A 121 -14.40 25.29 21.64
N TYR A 122 -14.83 24.04 21.42
CA TYR A 122 -14.34 23.17 20.36
C TYR A 122 -15.40 22.95 19.27
N VAL A 123 -14.94 22.68 18.06
CA VAL A 123 -15.73 22.25 16.92
C VAL A 123 -15.31 20.86 16.48
N VAL A 124 -16.18 20.14 15.79
CA VAL A 124 -15.84 18.83 15.22
C VAL A 124 -14.80 19.02 14.12
N ALA A 125 -13.67 18.32 14.22
CA ALA A 125 -12.65 18.31 13.17
C ALA A 125 -13.23 17.67 11.89
N PRO A 126 -13.44 18.41 10.79
CA PRO A 126 -14.11 17.89 9.61
C PRO A 126 -13.13 17.17 8.68
N SER A 127 -12.38 16.19 9.21
CA SER A 127 -11.31 15.46 8.49
C SER A 127 -11.70 14.95 7.09
N HIS A 128 -12.96 14.58 6.89
CA HIS A 128 -13.50 14.14 5.60
C HIS A 128 -13.62 15.24 4.53
N GLU A 129 -13.64 16.51 4.91
CA GLU A 129 -13.68 17.64 3.98
C GLU A 129 -12.29 18.00 3.43
N GLY A 130 -11.23 17.55 4.10
CA GLY A 130 -9.84 17.82 3.78
C GLY A 130 -9.36 17.49 2.36
N TYR A 131 -10.06 16.58 1.68
CA TYR A 131 -9.75 16.15 0.32
C TYR A 131 -10.67 16.78 -0.72
N ALA A 132 -11.40 17.84 -0.39
CA ALA A 132 -12.31 18.52 -1.31
C ALA A 132 -11.62 18.91 -2.62
N TYR A 133 -10.34 19.29 -2.59
CA TYR A 133 -9.58 19.62 -3.80
C TYR A 133 -9.43 18.42 -4.76
N LEU A 134 -9.16 17.22 -4.23
CA LEU A 134 -9.12 15.97 -5.02
C LEU A 134 -10.52 15.56 -5.47
N ALA A 135 -11.50 15.61 -4.56
CA ALA A 135 -12.86 15.19 -4.83
C ALA A 135 -13.53 16.06 -5.91
N ASN A 136 -13.36 17.38 -5.85
CA ASN A 136 -13.81 18.30 -6.90
C ASN A 136 -13.10 18.05 -8.23
N GLN A 137 -11.79 17.78 -8.20
CA GLN A 137 -11.04 17.48 -9.42
C GLN A 137 -11.60 16.22 -10.11
N LEU A 138 -11.76 15.13 -9.36
CA LEU A 138 -12.31 13.88 -9.88
C LEU A 138 -13.78 14.06 -10.31
N ALA A 139 -14.62 14.71 -9.51
CA ALA A 139 -16.02 14.95 -9.87
C ALA A 139 -16.17 15.76 -11.16
N SER A 140 -15.27 16.72 -11.42
CA SER A 140 -15.27 17.49 -12.68
C SER A 140 -15.03 16.62 -13.93
N TRP A 141 -14.40 15.46 -13.76
CA TRP A 141 -14.19 14.45 -14.81
C TRP A 141 -15.31 13.40 -14.89
N GLY A 142 -16.36 13.53 -14.09
CA GLY A 142 -17.53 12.67 -14.15
C GLY A 142 -17.57 11.55 -13.11
N PHE A 143 -16.68 11.56 -12.11
CA PHE A 143 -16.73 10.61 -10.99
C PHE A 143 -17.76 11.04 -9.94
N PHE A 144 -18.46 10.08 -9.32
CA PHE A 144 -19.25 10.34 -8.12
C PHE A 144 -18.39 10.06 -6.89
N VAL A 145 -18.00 11.11 -6.16
CA VAL A 145 -17.06 10.99 -5.05
C VAL A 145 -17.77 11.14 -3.71
N VAL A 146 -17.49 10.24 -2.77
CA VAL A 146 -18.04 10.24 -1.41
C VAL A 146 -16.89 10.24 -0.42
N SER A 147 -16.78 11.28 0.41
CA SER A 147 -15.74 11.39 1.45
C SER A 147 -16.34 11.17 2.83
N ILE A 148 -15.95 10.07 3.47
CA ILE A 148 -16.54 9.56 4.71
C ILE A 148 -15.90 10.22 5.93
N ASN A 149 -16.74 10.67 6.87
CA ASN A 149 -16.34 11.04 8.21
C ASN A 149 -16.34 9.80 9.12
N ALA A 150 -15.18 9.49 9.69
CA ALA A 150 -14.94 8.36 10.58
C ALA A 150 -14.72 8.80 12.03
N ASN A 151 -15.20 9.96 12.45
CA ASN A 151 -14.98 10.47 13.80
C ASN A 151 -15.68 9.61 14.87
N ARG A 152 -16.98 9.39 14.71
CA ARG A 152 -17.80 8.70 15.71
C ARG A 152 -17.43 7.22 15.86
N GLY A 153 -16.91 6.85 17.03
CA GLY A 153 -16.61 5.47 17.40
C GLY A 153 -15.46 4.79 16.65
N ILE A 154 -14.66 5.55 15.86
CA ILE A 154 -13.54 5.03 15.07
C ILE A 154 -12.28 5.86 15.27
N ASN A 155 -12.23 7.13 14.87
CA ASN A 155 -11.03 7.96 15.10
C ASN A 155 -10.74 8.13 16.58
N ALA A 156 -9.46 8.01 16.95
CA ALA A 156 -8.97 8.11 18.33
C ALA A 156 -9.73 7.20 19.31
N SER A 157 -10.43 6.18 18.80
CA SER A 157 -11.12 5.19 19.61
C SER A 157 -10.18 4.03 19.92
N TRP A 158 -10.58 3.22 20.88
CA TRP A 158 -9.86 2.03 21.28
C TRP A 158 -10.19 0.86 20.35
N GLY A 159 -9.13 0.26 19.80
CA GLY A 159 -9.22 -1.01 19.09
C GLY A 159 -9.28 -2.21 20.04
N ASP A 160 -9.47 -3.38 19.45
CA ASP A 160 -9.39 -4.67 20.13
C ASP A 160 -8.16 -5.45 19.61
N ASP A 161 -7.92 -6.65 20.13
CA ASP A 161 -6.75 -7.45 19.73
C ASP A 161 -6.76 -7.85 18.25
N GLU A 162 -7.93 -7.91 17.61
CA GLU A 162 -8.04 -8.23 16.18
C GLU A 162 -7.82 -6.99 15.31
N ASP A 163 -8.18 -5.82 15.82
CA ASP A 163 -8.28 -4.58 15.07
C ASP A 163 -7.78 -3.38 15.88
N PHE A 164 -6.57 -3.46 16.41
CA PHE A 164 -6.03 -2.47 17.34
C PHE A 164 -5.87 -1.07 16.71
N GLY A 165 -5.64 -1.01 15.40
CA GLY A 165 -5.65 0.23 14.61
C GLY A 165 -7.04 0.72 14.20
N LEU A 166 -8.08 -0.12 14.34
CA LEU A 166 -9.44 0.09 13.84
C LEU A 166 -9.57 0.10 12.32
N ASN A 167 -8.65 -0.55 11.61
CA ASN A 167 -8.61 -0.60 10.15
C ASN A 167 -9.62 -1.60 9.57
N LEU A 168 -9.87 -2.72 10.26
CA LEU A 168 -10.98 -3.62 9.91
C LEU A 168 -12.34 -2.92 10.12
N ARG A 169 -12.49 -2.10 11.16
CA ARG A 169 -13.69 -1.30 11.42
C ARG A 169 -13.89 -0.22 10.35
N ARG A 170 -12.82 0.44 9.92
CA ARG A 170 -12.80 1.36 8.76
C ARG A 170 -13.24 0.66 7.47
N GLY A 171 -12.74 -0.55 7.21
CA GLY A 171 -13.18 -1.37 6.07
C GLY A 171 -14.68 -1.65 6.09
N ARG A 172 -15.21 -2.05 7.25
CA ARG A 172 -16.65 -2.25 7.46
C ARG A 172 -17.47 -0.97 7.28
N LEU A 173 -16.95 0.18 7.73
CA LEU A 173 -17.58 1.49 7.53
C LEU A 173 -17.73 1.80 6.02
N ILE A 174 -16.65 1.64 5.24
CA ILE A 174 -16.68 1.84 3.77
C ILE A 174 -17.75 0.97 3.13
N LEU A 175 -17.75 -0.34 3.43
CA LEU A 175 -18.72 -1.28 2.87
C LEU A 175 -20.14 -0.93 3.27
N ARG A 176 -20.34 -0.45 4.52
CA ARG A 176 -21.64 0.00 5.00
C ARG A 176 -22.15 1.24 4.26
N HIS A 177 -21.28 2.21 3.98
CA HIS A 177 -21.62 3.37 3.15
C HIS A 177 -21.99 2.95 1.72
N LEU A 178 -21.23 2.04 1.11
CA LEU A 178 -21.54 1.51 -0.22
C LEU A 178 -22.90 0.80 -0.26
N VAL A 179 -23.25 0.00 0.75
CA VAL A 179 -24.59 -0.62 0.87
C VAL A 179 -25.69 0.44 0.98
N GLN A 180 -25.46 1.51 1.74
CA GLN A 180 -26.43 2.60 1.87
C GLN A 180 -26.63 3.34 0.54
N LEU A 181 -25.54 3.60 -0.19
CA LEU A 181 -25.58 4.20 -1.52
C LEU A 181 -26.27 3.30 -2.54
N ASP A 182 -26.06 1.98 -2.51
CA ASP A 182 -26.76 1.04 -3.40
C ASP A 182 -28.28 1.02 -3.15
N ARG A 183 -28.70 1.12 -1.89
CA ARG A 183 -30.13 1.26 -1.54
C ARG A 183 -30.73 2.55 -2.09
N TRP A 184 -30.01 3.67 -2.02
CA TRP A 184 -30.43 4.93 -2.62
C TRP A 184 -30.30 4.95 -4.15
N ASN A 185 -29.40 4.17 -4.72
CA ASN A 185 -29.27 4.01 -6.18
C ASN A 185 -30.40 3.17 -6.78
N THR A 186 -31.10 2.37 -5.96
CA THR A 186 -32.17 1.47 -6.39
C THR A 186 -33.57 1.92 -5.93
N SER A 187 -33.67 3.05 -5.23
CA SER A 187 -34.93 3.59 -4.71
C SER A 187 -34.87 5.11 -4.50
N ASN A 188 -35.99 5.78 -4.26
CA ASN A 188 -36.00 7.23 -4.00
C ASN A 188 -35.75 7.58 -2.51
N ALA A 189 -35.36 6.60 -1.68
CA ALA A 189 -35.26 6.79 -0.23
C ALA A 189 -34.18 7.79 0.21
N GLY A 190 -33.23 8.12 -0.66
CA GLY A 190 -32.17 9.09 -0.39
C GLY A 190 -32.54 10.53 -0.74
N GLU A 191 -33.59 10.76 -1.53
CA GLU A 191 -33.85 12.05 -2.18
C GLU A 191 -34.04 13.20 -1.19
N LYS A 192 -34.84 12.97 -0.14
CA LYS A 192 -35.07 13.98 0.91
C LYS A 192 -33.82 14.28 1.74
N ILE A 193 -32.95 13.29 1.93
CA ILE A 193 -31.73 13.42 2.75
C ILE A 193 -30.65 14.15 1.94
N LEU A 194 -30.50 13.78 0.68
CA LEU A 194 -29.45 14.27 -0.21
C LEU A 194 -29.81 15.58 -0.91
N GLY A 195 -31.10 15.90 -1.01
CA GLY A 195 -31.59 17.02 -1.83
C GLY A 195 -31.59 16.73 -3.33
N PHE A 196 -31.36 15.48 -3.76
CA PHE A 196 -31.43 15.04 -5.15
C PHE A 196 -31.67 13.53 -5.26
N ASN A 197 -32.22 13.09 -6.39
CA ASN A 197 -32.49 11.68 -6.64
C ASN A 197 -31.23 10.93 -7.11
N LEU A 198 -30.85 9.86 -6.40
CA LEU A 198 -29.70 9.01 -6.70
C LEU A 198 -30.06 7.78 -7.55
N ARG A 199 -31.35 7.53 -7.81
CA ARG A 199 -31.81 6.33 -8.50
C ARG A 199 -31.16 6.19 -9.88
N GLY A 200 -30.45 5.09 -10.09
CA GLY A 200 -29.77 4.74 -11.33
C GLY A 200 -28.58 5.64 -11.69
N GLN A 201 -28.05 6.42 -10.74
CA GLN A 201 -26.97 7.38 -10.99
C GLN A 201 -25.58 6.80 -10.72
N LEU A 202 -25.45 5.66 -10.03
CA LEU A 202 -24.17 5.08 -9.63
C LEU A 202 -23.87 3.77 -10.34
N ASP A 203 -22.64 3.64 -10.84
CA ASP A 203 -22.08 2.42 -11.41
C ASP A 203 -21.20 1.69 -10.37
N PHE A 204 -21.80 0.71 -9.69
CA PHE A 204 -21.11 -0.13 -8.70
C PHE A 204 -20.16 -1.17 -9.32
N SER A 205 -20.12 -1.30 -10.65
CA SER A 205 -19.09 -2.12 -11.32
C SER A 205 -17.74 -1.40 -11.42
N GLN A 206 -17.69 -0.10 -11.12
CA GLN A 206 -16.51 0.77 -11.22
C GLN A 206 -16.25 1.50 -9.90
N ILE A 207 -15.84 0.76 -8.87
CA ILE A 207 -15.54 1.35 -7.56
C ILE A 207 -14.04 1.56 -7.39
N GLY A 208 -13.65 2.80 -7.07
CA GLY A 208 -12.35 3.16 -6.54
C GLY A 208 -12.43 3.50 -5.06
N LEU A 209 -11.38 3.17 -4.31
CA LEU A 209 -11.23 3.59 -2.93
C LEU A 209 -9.96 4.44 -2.78
N PHE A 210 -10.04 5.50 -1.99
CA PHE A 210 -8.92 6.34 -1.57
C PHE A 210 -8.85 6.34 -0.04
N GLY A 211 -7.68 6.13 0.54
CA GLY A 211 -7.52 6.06 1.98
C GLY A 211 -6.23 6.73 2.46
N HIS A 212 -6.29 7.53 3.51
CA HIS A 212 -5.12 8.16 4.13
C HIS A 212 -4.76 7.48 5.46
N SER A 213 -3.50 7.18 5.76
CA SER A 213 -3.06 6.67 7.08
C SER A 213 -3.74 5.34 7.42
N ARG A 214 -4.34 5.25 8.61
CA ARG A 214 -5.28 4.17 8.98
C ARG A 214 -6.42 3.96 7.99
N GLY A 215 -6.86 5.02 7.30
CA GLY A 215 -7.82 4.93 6.20
C GLY A 215 -7.27 4.19 4.98
N GLY A 216 -5.95 4.21 4.73
CA GLY A 216 -5.29 3.48 3.66
C GLY A 216 -5.30 1.96 3.87
N GLU A 217 -4.89 1.48 5.06
CA GLU A 217 -5.12 0.07 5.41
C GLU A 217 -6.62 -0.26 5.49
N GLY A 218 -7.46 0.70 5.89
CA GLY A 218 -8.92 0.57 5.89
C GLY A 218 -9.54 0.29 4.52
N ILE A 219 -9.02 0.86 3.43
CA ILE A 219 -9.52 0.54 2.08
C ILE A 219 -9.07 -0.87 1.63
N ARG A 220 -7.89 -1.33 2.06
CA ARG A 220 -7.49 -2.74 1.88
C ARG A 220 -8.37 -3.66 2.72
N ALA A 221 -8.71 -3.29 3.95
CA ALA A 221 -9.63 -4.03 4.78
C ALA A 221 -11.00 -4.17 4.10
N ALA A 222 -11.55 -3.11 3.51
CA ALA A 222 -12.81 -3.17 2.76
C ALA A 222 -12.74 -4.19 1.61
N LEU A 223 -11.66 -4.19 0.84
CA LEU A 223 -11.45 -5.15 -0.25
C LEU A 223 -11.42 -6.60 0.25
N ASN A 224 -10.59 -6.86 1.27
CA ASN A 224 -10.39 -8.20 1.82
C ASN A 224 -11.66 -8.70 2.50
N GLN A 225 -12.29 -7.90 3.37
CA GLN A 225 -13.54 -8.27 4.05
C GLN A 225 -14.69 -8.52 3.07
N TYR A 226 -14.75 -7.85 1.93
CA TYR A 226 -15.75 -8.14 0.90
C TYR A 226 -15.51 -9.49 0.21
N ARG A 227 -14.24 -9.90 0.09
CA ARG A 227 -13.81 -11.12 -0.63
C ARG A 227 -13.62 -12.35 0.27
N ASP A 228 -13.50 -12.15 1.58
CA ASP A 228 -13.30 -13.22 2.55
C ASP A 228 -14.35 -14.33 2.36
N VAL A 229 -13.91 -15.58 2.51
CA VAL A 229 -14.80 -16.75 2.46
C VAL A 229 -15.84 -16.62 3.56
N GLY A 230 -17.12 -16.76 3.21
CA GLY A 230 -18.23 -16.59 4.17
C GLY A 230 -18.54 -15.14 4.55
N SER A 231 -17.96 -14.15 3.86
CA SER A 231 -18.30 -12.75 4.07
C SER A 231 -19.80 -12.49 3.90
N ILE A 232 -20.35 -11.71 4.83
CA ILE A 232 -21.75 -11.26 4.77
C ILE A 232 -21.95 -10.12 3.79
N TRP A 233 -20.89 -9.40 3.42
CA TRP A 233 -21.00 -8.15 2.67
C TRP A 233 -21.60 -8.33 1.27
N PRO A 234 -21.23 -9.33 0.47
CA PRO A 234 -21.84 -9.54 -0.84
C PRO A 234 -23.37 -9.64 -0.83
N SER A 235 -23.96 -10.25 0.21
CA SER A 235 -25.43 -10.39 0.33
C SER A 235 -26.14 -9.12 0.79
N GLN A 236 -25.41 -8.09 1.24
CA GLN A 236 -25.99 -6.81 1.65
C GLN A 236 -26.33 -5.90 0.46
N PHE A 237 -25.71 -6.15 -0.70
CA PHE A 237 -25.91 -5.36 -1.92
C PHE A 237 -27.03 -5.94 -2.78
N ARG A 238 -27.80 -5.07 -3.44
CA ARG A 238 -28.79 -5.48 -4.45
C ARG A 238 -28.13 -5.81 -5.78
N ASN A 239 -27.06 -5.10 -6.13
CA ASN A 239 -26.23 -5.36 -7.29
C ASN A 239 -24.79 -5.66 -6.84
N LYS A 240 -24.14 -6.65 -7.46
CA LYS A 240 -22.78 -7.07 -7.07
C LYS A 240 -21.76 -5.94 -7.33
N PRO A 241 -21.17 -5.33 -6.28
CA PRO A 241 -20.16 -4.30 -6.48
C PRO A 241 -18.83 -4.90 -6.92
N THR A 242 -18.04 -4.10 -7.64
CA THR A 242 -16.68 -4.46 -8.08
C THR A 242 -15.71 -3.32 -7.74
N ILE A 243 -14.85 -3.59 -6.74
CA ILE A 243 -13.73 -2.72 -6.37
C ILE A 243 -12.58 -3.00 -7.36
N ARG A 244 -12.16 -1.97 -8.09
CA ARG A 244 -11.17 -2.09 -9.19
C ARG A 244 -9.84 -1.38 -8.89
N ALA A 245 -9.87 -0.35 -8.06
CA ALA A 245 -8.72 0.54 -7.86
C ALA A 245 -8.63 1.01 -6.41
N LEU A 246 -7.44 0.95 -5.84
CA LEU A 246 -7.11 1.43 -4.50
C LEU A 246 -5.98 2.47 -4.59
N PHE A 247 -6.21 3.68 -4.07
CA PHE A 247 -5.19 4.69 -3.91
C PHE A 247 -4.96 4.95 -2.42
N GLU A 248 -3.75 4.67 -1.95
CA GLU A 248 -3.36 4.91 -0.56
C GLU A 248 -2.49 6.16 -0.47
N LEU A 249 -2.77 6.98 0.52
CA LEU A 249 -1.96 8.13 0.89
C LEU A 249 -1.37 7.82 2.26
N ALA A 250 -0.05 7.84 2.39
CA ALA A 250 0.67 7.65 3.65
C ALA A 250 0.07 6.54 4.56
N PRO A 251 -0.21 5.33 4.04
CA PRO A 251 -1.00 4.35 4.77
C PRO A 251 -0.18 3.67 5.85
N VAL A 252 -0.87 3.26 6.92
CA VAL A 252 -0.32 2.27 7.85
C VAL A 252 -0.33 0.87 7.21
N ASP A 253 0.41 -0.09 7.76
CA ASP A 253 0.44 -1.49 7.34
C ASP A 253 0.86 -2.42 8.49
N GLY A 254 -0.13 -3.12 9.06
CA GLY A 254 0.10 -4.04 10.18
C GLY A 254 -0.58 -3.63 11.47
N GLN A 255 -1.58 -2.74 11.44
CA GLN A 255 -2.36 -2.38 12.64
C GLN A 255 -3.62 -3.25 12.84
N THR A 256 -3.60 -4.48 12.32
CA THR A 256 -4.64 -5.50 12.52
C THR A 256 -3.96 -6.84 12.79
N ASN A 257 -4.72 -7.83 13.25
CA ASN A 257 -4.19 -9.18 13.48
C ASN A 257 -3.89 -9.97 12.19
N ARG A 258 -4.12 -9.38 11.02
CA ARG A 258 -3.91 -10.04 9.72
C ARG A 258 -3.26 -9.10 8.71
N VAL A 259 -2.60 -9.71 7.73
CA VAL A 259 -2.08 -8.97 6.58
C VAL A 259 -3.22 -8.69 5.60
N LEU A 260 -3.28 -7.46 5.11
CA LEU A 260 -4.26 -7.02 4.13
C LEU A 260 -3.52 -6.59 2.87
N ASN A 261 -3.78 -7.22 1.73
CA ASN A 261 -3.12 -6.89 0.45
C ASN A 261 -4.09 -6.26 -0.55
N ALA A 262 -3.52 -5.69 -1.60
CA ALA A 262 -4.25 -5.10 -2.73
C ALA A 262 -4.31 -6.06 -3.93
N ASP A 263 -4.61 -7.33 -3.70
CA ASP A 263 -4.57 -8.36 -4.74
C ASP A 263 -5.67 -8.18 -5.79
N GLY A 264 -5.34 -8.38 -7.06
CA GLY A 264 -6.28 -8.41 -8.18
C GLY A 264 -7.00 -7.07 -8.46
N VAL A 265 -6.43 -5.95 -8.01
CA VAL A 265 -6.93 -4.58 -8.27
C VAL A 265 -5.78 -3.64 -8.61
N ALA A 266 -6.03 -2.62 -9.43
CA ALA A 266 -5.03 -1.56 -9.62
C ALA A 266 -4.73 -0.92 -8.26
N TRP A 267 -3.45 -0.66 -7.97
CA TRP A 267 -3.03 -0.13 -6.68
C TRP A 267 -1.94 0.92 -6.84
N ASN A 268 -2.11 2.05 -6.16
CA ASN A 268 -1.06 3.04 -5.98
C ASN A 268 -0.97 3.44 -4.51
N VAL A 269 0.24 3.68 -4.03
CA VAL A 269 0.48 4.36 -2.76
C VAL A 269 1.33 5.60 -2.97
N LEU A 270 1.02 6.68 -2.28
CA LEU A 270 1.85 7.88 -2.15
C LEU A 270 2.47 7.90 -0.75
N LEU A 271 3.80 8.02 -0.66
CA LEU A 271 4.56 7.97 0.59
C LEU A 271 5.30 9.31 0.82
N PRO A 272 4.94 10.10 1.84
CA PRO A 272 5.66 11.32 2.21
C PRO A 272 6.95 10.99 2.95
N THR A 273 8.11 11.50 2.53
CA THR A 273 9.38 11.16 3.20
C THR A 273 9.64 11.89 4.51
N CYS A 274 8.78 12.82 4.92
CA CYS A 274 8.92 13.52 6.20
C CYS A 274 7.63 13.37 7.02
N ASP A 275 6.96 12.24 6.80
CA ASP A 275 5.79 11.78 7.53
C ASP A 275 6.13 11.57 9.01
N GLY A 276 5.41 12.25 9.89
CA GLY A 276 5.58 12.16 11.34
C GLY A 276 4.63 11.20 12.05
N ASP A 277 3.54 10.79 11.39
CA ASP A 277 2.59 9.82 11.96
C ASP A 277 2.96 8.39 11.56
N VAL A 278 3.35 8.19 10.30
CA VAL A 278 3.76 6.92 9.69
C VAL A 278 5.20 7.05 9.18
N SER A 279 6.09 7.29 10.14
CA SER A 279 7.47 7.68 9.89
C SER A 279 8.39 6.56 9.39
N ASP A 280 7.86 5.38 9.12
CA ASP A 280 8.59 4.22 8.61
C ASP A 280 8.10 3.76 7.23
N LEU A 281 7.27 4.58 6.58
CA LEU A 281 6.73 4.36 5.23
C LEU A 281 6.14 2.96 4.99
N GLU A 282 5.53 2.35 6.02
CA GLU A 282 5.13 0.95 6.00
C GLU A 282 4.17 0.55 4.86
N GLY A 283 3.48 1.51 4.23
CA GLY A 283 2.75 1.30 2.99
C GLY A 283 3.54 0.65 1.85
N GLN A 284 4.87 0.78 1.81
CA GLN A 284 5.70 0.14 0.78
C GLN A 284 5.71 -1.39 0.88
N ARG A 285 5.52 -1.95 2.09
CA ARG A 285 5.52 -3.40 2.34
C ARG A 285 4.47 -4.12 1.51
N VAL A 286 3.34 -3.46 1.21
CA VAL A 286 2.28 -4.00 0.34
C VAL A 286 2.82 -4.33 -1.05
N PHE A 287 3.64 -3.44 -1.64
CA PHE A 287 4.23 -3.67 -2.96
C PHE A 287 5.18 -4.88 -2.92
N ASP A 288 6.01 -4.97 -1.88
CA ASP A 288 6.93 -6.09 -1.69
C ASP A 288 6.21 -7.43 -1.60
N ARG A 289 5.09 -7.50 -0.86
CA ARG A 289 4.29 -8.72 -0.75
C ARG A 289 3.65 -9.11 -2.06
N VAL A 290 2.96 -8.19 -2.75
CA VAL A 290 2.24 -8.53 -3.99
C VAL A 290 3.20 -8.92 -5.11
N ILE A 291 4.36 -8.27 -5.18
CA ILE A 291 5.33 -8.54 -6.24
C ILE A 291 6.10 -9.84 -6.06
N THR A 292 6.24 -10.28 -4.80
CA THR A 292 6.85 -11.56 -4.43
C THR A 292 5.85 -12.72 -4.54
N ALA A 293 4.61 -12.53 -4.07
CA ALA A 293 3.59 -13.57 -4.08
C ALA A 293 3.22 -14.02 -5.51
N ARG A 294 3.14 -13.06 -6.43
CA ARG A 294 2.78 -13.28 -7.85
C ARG A 294 1.49 -14.10 -8.01
N ALA A 295 0.54 -13.87 -7.12
CA ALA A 295 -0.69 -14.66 -7.00
C ALA A 295 -1.79 -14.23 -7.99
N GLU A 296 -1.61 -13.10 -8.68
CA GLU A 296 -2.62 -12.57 -9.58
C GLU A 296 -2.74 -13.38 -10.88
N SER A 297 -3.99 -13.67 -11.25
CA SER A 297 -4.34 -14.37 -12.50
C SER A 297 -4.59 -13.41 -13.67
N ALA A 298 -4.98 -12.17 -13.38
CA ALA A 298 -5.16 -11.09 -14.34
C ALA A 298 -4.23 -9.92 -13.97
N PRO A 299 -3.72 -9.17 -14.96
CA PRO A 299 -2.80 -8.07 -14.70
C PRO A 299 -3.50 -6.91 -13.99
N ALA A 300 -2.93 -6.48 -12.87
CA ALA A 300 -3.28 -5.25 -12.19
C ALA A 300 -2.00 -4.44 -11.85
N PRO A 301 -1.91 -3.17 -12.29
CA PRO A 301 -0.71 -2.38 -12.05
C PRO A 301 -0.56 -2.04 -10.57
N LYS A 302 0.68 -2.09 -10.08
CA LYS A 302 1.08 -1.67 -8.72
C LYS A 302 2.09 -0.55 -8.83
N SER A 303 1.96 0.45 -7.98
CA SER A 303 2.87 1.60 -8.02
C SER A 303 3.03 2.29 -6.68
N ILE A 304 4.21 2.87 -6.47
CA ILE A 304 4.57 3.71 -5.33
C ILE A 304 5.02 5.06 -5.88
N PHE A 305 4.51 6.13 -5.28
CA PHE A 305 4.92 7.51 -5.48
C PHE A 305 5.52 8.02 -4.17
N THR A 306 6.85 7.92 -4.02
CA THR A 306 7.52 8.50 -2.87
C THR A 306 7.81 9.97 -3.14
N VAL A 307 7.33 10.84 -2.26
CA VAL A 307 7.36 12.29 -2.43
C VAL A 307 8.28 12.90 -1.40
N GLU A 308 9.43 13.40 -1.86
CA GLU A 308 10.43 13.95 -0.95
C GLU A 308 9.95 15.28 -0.34
N GLY A 309 10.28 15.51 0.92
CA GLY A 309 10.07 16.80 1.57
C GLY A 309 8.63 17.10 1.99
N THR A 310 7.75 16.10 2.09
CA THR A 310 6.33 16.28 2.46
C THR A 310 6.01 15.59 3.78
N ASN A 311 5.12 16.17 4.59
CA ASN A 311 4.67 15.60 5.87
C ASN A 311 3.39 14.73 5.71
N HIS A 312 2.88 14.17 6.80
CA HIS A 312 1.64 13.40 6.79
C HIS A 312 0.42 14.31 6.60
N ASN A 313 0.33 15.38 7.39
CA ASN A 313 -0.93 16.07 7.62
C ASN A 313 -1.39 16.94 6.47
N PHE A 314 -0.48 17.68 5.82
CA PHE A 314 -0.85 18.77 4.92
C PHE A 314 -1.43 18.34 3.58
N TYR A 315 -1.53 17.04 3.33
CA TYR A 315 -2.39 16.51 2.27
C TYR A 315 -3.89 16.67 2.55
N ASN A 316 -4.27 16.79 3.82
CA ASN A 316 -5.63 17.06 4.29
C ASN A 316 -5.75 18.54 4.68
N THR A 317 -6.60 19.32 4.00
CA THR A 317 -6.73 20.78 4.28
C THR A 317 -7.32 21.10 5.65
N GLU A 318 -7.92 20.10 6.32
CA GLU A 318 -8.48 20.24 7.64
C GLU A 318 -7.52 19.80 8.74
N TRP A 319 -6.38 19.17 8.43
CA TRP A 319 -5.34 18.87 9.41
C TRP A 319 -4.30 19.98 9.37
N GLN A 320 -4.58 21.02 10.15
CA GLN A 320 -3.94 22.33 10.01
C GLN A 320 -2.70 22.50 10.89
N GLN A 321 -2.25 21.42 11.54
CA GLN A 321 -1.00 21.39 12.30
C GLN A 321 -0.04 20.40 11.64
N SER A 322 1.22 20.80 11.49
CA SER A 322 2.25 19.87 11.01
C SER A 322 2.50 18.77 12.04
N ASP A 323 2.47 17.52 11.59
CA ASP A 323 2.93 16.33 12.32
C ASP A 323 4.47 16.23 12.34
N SER A 324 5.14 17.01 11.49
CA SER A 324 6.57 16.94 11.28
C SER A 324 7.26 18.27 11.61
N ARG A 325 8.37 18.20 12.33
CA ARG A 325 9.20 19.38 12.66
C ARG A 325 10.13 19.80 11.52
N GLY A 326 10.28 18.95 10.50
CA GLY A 326 11.12 19.21 9.33
C GLY A 326 11.56 17.93 8.65
N CYS A 327 12.44 18.09 7.67
CA CYS A 327 13.02 16.99 6.90
C CYS A 327 14.52 16.87 7.14
N TYR A 328 15.01 15.64 7.11
CA TYR A 328 16.42 15.32 7.13
C TYR A 328 16.87 14.78 5.76
N SER A 329 17.99 15.30 5.25
CA SER A 329 18.71 14.76 4.09
C SER A 329 20.18 15.19 4.14
N THR A 330 21.08 14.33 3.65
CA THR A 330 22.48 14.70 3.37
C THR A 330 22.62 15.57 2.13
N ASP A 331 21.61 15.57 1.26
CA ASP A 331 21.57 16.45 0.09
C ASP A 331 21.06 17.84 0.48
N LYS A 332 21.95 18.82 0.49
CA LYS A 332 21.64 20.23 0.79
C LYS A 332 20.66 20.87 -0.20
N ALA A 333 20.48 20.28 -1.39
CA ALA A 333 19.51 20.74 -2.38
C ALA A 333 18.13 20.08 -2.25
N GLN A 334 17.91 19.29 -1.19
CA GLN A 334 16.62 18.62 -0.96
C GLN A 334 15.51 19.67 -0.74
N PRO A 335 14.42 19.64 -1.55
CA PRO A 335 13.31 20.56 -1.39
C PRO A 335 12.39 20.13 -0.25
N VAL A 336 12.22 20.99 0.77
CA VAL A 336 11.17 20.83 1.80
C VAL A 336 9.93 21.59 1.34
N VAL A 337 8.80 20.89 1.26
CA VAL A 337 7.57 21.35 0.58
C VAL A 337 6.55 21.90 1.58
N PHE A 338 6.90 22.00 2.86
CA PHE A 338 6.03 22.55 3.90
C PHE A 338 6.80 23.44 4.86
N ASP A 339 6.08 24.36 5.49
CA ASP A 339 6.53 25.12 6.65
C ASP A 339 5.86 24.50 7.90
N PRO A 340 6.62 23.97 8.88
CA PRO A 340 6.07 23.40 10.11
C PRO A 340 5.17 24.36 10.89
N ALA A 341 5.35 25.67 10.73
CA ALA A 341 4.56 26.69 11.40
C ALA A 341 3.31 27.11 10.61
N ALA A 342 3.09 26.63 9.39
CA ALA A 342 1.93 27.00 8.57
C ALA A 342 0.71 26.10 8.83
N ALA A 343 -0.48 26.58 8.46
CA ALA A 343 -1.74 25.82 8.58
C ALA A 343 -1.99 24.82 7.42
N GLY A 344 -0.94 24.44 6.68
CA GLY A 344 -1.05 23.60 5.49
C GLY A 344 -0.01 23.94 4.41
N SER A 345 0.06 23.12 3.36
CA SER A 345 0.91 23.36 2.19
C SER A 345 0.17 23.09 0.88
N GLU A 346 -0.04 24.13 0.07
CA GLU A 346 -0.61 23.97 -1.28
C GLU A 346 0.34 23.23 -2.21
N ALA A 347 1.64 23.53 -2.13
CA ALA A 347 2.67 22.85 -2.91
C ALA A 347 2.66 21.34 -2.65
N GLN A 348 2.51 20.92 -1.39
CA GLN A 348 2.37 19.51 -1.03
C GLN A 348 1.09 18.90 -1.61
N ARG A 349 -0.05 19.60 -1.57
CA ARG A 349 -1.29 19.07 -2.18
C ARG A 349 -1.19 18.88 -3.69
N VAL A 350 -0.37 19.67 -4.40
CA VAL A 350 -0.09 19.45 -5.82
C VAL A 350 0.56 18.08 -6.05
N THR A 351 1.42 17.61 -5.14
CA THR A 351 2.10 16.30 -5.30
C THR A 351 1.12 15.12 -5.19
N ALA A 352 -0.02 15.26 -4.50
CA ALA A 352 -1.11 14.29 -4.50
C ALA A 352 -2.08 14.46 -5.68
N LEU A 353 -2.35 15.70 -6.09
CA LEU A 353 -3.30 16.01 -7.17
C LEU A 353 -2.97 15.27 -8.47
N TYR A 354 -1.69 15.23 -8.84
CA TYR A 354 -1.21 14.55 -10.05
C TYR A 354 -1.46 13.03 -10.01
N PRO A 355 -0.84 12.26 -9.09
CA PRO A 355 -0.97 10.80 -9.07
C PRO A 355 -2.40 10.34 -8.78
N VAL A 356 -3.15 11.01 -7.89
CA VAL A 356 -4.55 10.65 -7.61
C VAL A 356 -5.41 10.79 -8.87
N THR A 357 -5.29 11.92 -9.57
CA THR A 357 -6.09 12.17 -10.78
C THR A 357 -5.69 11.24 -11.91
N ALA A 358 -4.39 11.00 -12.12
CA ALA A 358 -3.90 10.07 -13.12
C ALA A 358 -4.39 8.64 -12.86
N PHE A 359 -4.25 8.17 -11.61
CA PHE A 359 -4.56 6.80 -11.23
C PHE A 359 -6.03 6.46 -11.44
N PHE A 360 -6.96 7.28 -10.92
CA PHE A 360 -8.38 6.99 -11.07
C PHE A 360 -8.85 7.13 -12.51
N ARG A 361 -8.36 8.12 -13.26
CA ARG A 361 -8.70 8.28 -14.68
C ARG A 361 -8.18 7.14 -15.55
N ALA A 362 -7.05 6.52 -15.19
CA ALA A 362 -6.47 5.40 -15.93
C ALA A 362 -7.11 4.05 -15.60
N ASN A 363 -7.79 3.91 -14.45
CA ASN A 363 -8.23 2.59 -13.94
C ASN A 363 -9.74 2.46 -13.72
N LEU A 364 -10.50 3.56 -13.76
CA LEU A 364 -11.95 3.55 -13.53
C LEU A 364 -12.74 4.13 -14.70
N GLY A 365 -13.98 3.66 -14.83
CA GLY A 365 -14.91 4.07 -15.87
C GLY A 365 -15.06 3.04 -16.97
N THR A 366 -16.11 3.23 -17.78
CA THR A 366 -16.36 2.40 -18.98
C THR A 366 -15.34 2.67 -20.09
N ASP A 367 -14.73 3.86 -20.07
CA ASP A 367 -13.67 4.28 -21.00
C ASP A 367 -12.50 4.91 -20.21
N PRO A 368 -11.69 4.10 -19.52
CA PRO A 368 -10.55 4.59 -18.76
C PRO A 368 -9.50 5.19 -19.69
N VAL A 369 -8.95 6.34 -19.30
CA VAL A 369 -8.00 7.09 -20.11
C VAL A 369 -6.58 6.58 -19.85
N ALA A 370 -6.24 5.46 -20.50
CA ALA A 370 -5.03 4.68 -20.25
C ALA A 370 -3.72 5.49 -20.31
N VAL A 371 -3.65 6.56 -21.11
CA VAL A 371 -2.42 7.37 -21.25
C VAL A 371 -1.94 7.98 -19.92
N PHE A 372 -2.82 8.17 -18.93
CA PHE A 372 -2.42 8.72 -17.62
C PHE A 372 -1.66 7.72 -16.74
N SER A 373 -1.70 6.42 -17.03
CA SER A 373 -0.87 5.43 -16.32
C SER A 373 0.63 5.71 -16.52
N LYS A 374 1.02 6.39 -17.60
CA LYS A 374 2.39 6.83 -17.87
C LYS A 374 2.98 7.71 -16.75
N LEU A 375 2.14 8.43 -15.99
CA LEU A 375 2.62 9.18 -14.83
C LEU A 375 3.19 8.25 -13.74
N LEU A 376 2.60 7.06 -13.59
CA LEU A 376 2.96 6.03 -12.61
C LEU A 376 4.20 5.24 -13.02
N ASP A 377 4.46 5.16 -14.32
CA ASP A 377 5.54 4.40 -14.91
C ASP A 377 6.87 5.20 -14.95
N PRO A 378 7.94 4.74 -14.28
CA PRO A 378 9.23 5.42 -14.26
C PRO A 378 9.91 5.50 -15.63
N ALA A 379 9.48 4.72 -16.62
CA ALA A 379 9.97 4.84 -18.00
C ALA A 379 9.62 6.19 -18.67
N TYR A 380 8.65 6.93 -18.12
CA TYR A 380 8.23 8.24 -18.62
C TYR A 380 8.66 9.34 -17.66
N ARG A 381 9.10 10.49 -18.18
CA ARG A 381 9.45 11.64 -17.35
C ARG A 381 8.19 12.27 -16.74
N LEU A 382 8.28 12.74 -15.51
CA LEU A 382 7.19 13.50 -14.89
C LEU A 382 7.03 14.88 -15.55
N PRO A 383 5.81 15.47 -15.55
CA PRO A 383 5.59 16.83 -16.01
C PRO A 383 6.46 17.84 -15.25
N ASN A 384 7.02 18.83 -15.95
CA ASN A 384 7.90 19.85 -15.33
C ASN A 384 7.23 20.56 -14.15
N LYS A 385 5.93 20.88 -14.28
CA LYS A 385 5.13 21.51 -13.21
C LYS A 385 5.13 20.72 -11.90
N LEU A 386 5.25 19.39 -11.99
CA LEU A 386 5.31 18.52 -10.82
C LEU A 386 6.75 18.44 -10.28
N THR A 387 7.74 18.25 -11.15
CA THR A 387 9.15 18.13 -10.75
C THR A 387 9.77 19.44 -10.23
N THR A 388 9.14 20.59 -10.49
CA THR A 388 9.53 21.87 -9.88
C THR A 388 9.06 22.02 -8.44
N VAL A 389 8.07 21.23 -8.00
CA VAL A 389 7.58 21.25 -6.62
C VAL A 389 8.56 20.52 -5.71
N THR A 390 8.92 19.28 -6.08
CA THR A 390 9.83 18.43 -5.32
C THR A 390 10.37 17.28 -6.17
N ARG A 391 11.16 16.40 -5.56
CA ARG A 391 11.69 15.16 -6.13
C ARG A 391 10.78 13.98 -5.81
N PHE A 392 10.80 13.01 -6.73
CA PHE A 392 9.96 11.83 -6.66
C PHE A 392 10.79 10.59 -6.92
N ARG A 393 10.49 9.51 -6.19
CA ARG A 393 10.90 8.15 -6.53
C ARG A 393 9.67 7.37 -6.92
N ARG A 394 9.79 6.57 -7.97
CA ARG A 394 8.67 5.78 -8.48
C ARG A 394 9.05 4.31 -8.53
N THR A 395 8.23 3.50 -7.88
CA THR A 395 8.28 2.04 -7.97
C THR A 395 7.04 1.62 -8.73
N TYR A 396 7.19 0.74 -9.70
CA TYR A 396 6.12 0.40 -10.61
C TYR A 396 6.26 -1.03 -11.11
N THR A 397 5.13 -1.68 -11.34
CA THR A 397 5.01 -2.84 -12.19
C THR A 397 3.63 -2.82 -12.84
N ASP A 398 3.57 -3.17 -14.12
CA ASP A 398 2.32 -3.26 -14.87
C ASP A 398 1.48 -4.48 -14.47
N ASN A 399 2.13 -5.54 -13.99
CA ASN A 399 1.49 -6.74 -13.46
C ASN A 399 2.44 -7.56 -12.59
N VAL A 400 1.89 -8.20 -11.55
CA VAL A 400 2.63 -9.16 -10.72
C VAL A 400 2.37 -10.62 -11.13
N ALA A 401 1.63 -10.86 -12.22
CA ALA A 401 1.25 -12.21 -12.63
C ALA A 401 2.45 -13.03 -13.09
N ARG A 402 2.47 -14.34 -12.75
CA ARG A 402 3.57 -15.25 -13.16
C ARG A 402 3.79 -15.30 -14.67
N LYS A 403 2.71 -15.19 -15.46
CA LYS A 403 2.75 -15.24 -16.93
C LYS A 403 3.34 -13.98 -17.58
N GLY A 404 3.51 -12.90 -16.82
CA GLY A 404 4.00 -11.62 -17.31
C GLY A 404 5.49 -11.39 -17.08
N SER A 405 6.20 -12.29 -16.40
CA SER A 405 7.60 -12.08 -16.03
C SER A 405 8.43 -13.36 -15.95
N ILE A 406 9.72 -13.24 -16.25
CA ILE A 406 10.76 -14.21 -15.88
C ILE A 406 11.59 -13.56 -14.78
N VAL A 407 11.48 -14.06 -13.55
CA VAL A 407 12.31 -13.59 -12.43
C VAL A 407 13.71 -14.17 -12.56
N LEU A 408 14.70 -13.29 -12.71
CA LEU A 408 16.11 -13.67 -12.69
C LEU A 408 16.64 -13.77 -11.27
N ASP A 409 16.28 -12.81 -10.40
CA ASP A 409 16.58 -12.87 -8.98
C ASP A 409 15.62 -12.01 -8.13
N ASP A 410 15.09 -12.61 -7.06
CA ASP A 410 14.33 -11.94 -5.99
C ASP A 410 15.08 -12.01 -4.64
N PHE A 411 16.34 -12.47 -4.66
CA PHE A 411 17.26 -12.57 -3.51
C PHE A 411 16.80 -13.48 -2.37
N VAL A 412 15.82 -14.36 -2.63
CA VAL A 412 15.28 -15.32 -1.65
C VAL A 412 16.05 -16.64 -1.56
N ARG A 413 16.94 -16.94 -2.53
CA ARG A 413 17.75 -18.18 -2.55
C ARG A 413 19.22 -17.87 -2.33
N SER A 414 19.94 -18.75 -1.63
CA SER A 414 21.34 -18.58 -1.17
C SER A 414 22.40 -18.31 -2.25
N ILE A 415 22.08 -18.54 -3.54
CA ILE A 415 22.95 -18.20 -4.69
C ILE A 415 22.30 -17.19 -5.65
N GLY A 416 21.24 -16.52 -5.20
CA GLY A 416 20.47 -15.51 -5.96
C GLY A 416 19.77 -16.10 -7.18
N ALA A 417 19.13 -17.24 -7.03
CA ALA A 417 18.42 -17.89 -8.10
C ALA A 417 16.94 -17.48 -8.09
N GLY A 418 16.48 -16.77 -9.13
CA GLY A 418 15.07 -16.51 -9.39
C GLY A 418 14.28 -17.75 -9.83
N ASP A 419 13.28 -17.59 -10.69
CA ASP A 419 12.38 -18.67 -11.13
C ASP A 419 13.13 -19.86 -11.75
N THR A 420 14.27 -19.60 -12.38
CA THR A 420 15.04 -20.58 -13.16
C THR A 420 15.91 -21.50 -12.30
N GLY A 421 16.14 -21.17 -11.03
CA GLY A 421 17.03 -21.95 -10.17
C GLY A 421 18.51 -21.78 -10.48
N ILE A 422 18.88 -20.93 -11.45
CA ILE A 422 20.27 -20.74 -11.86
C ILE A 422 20.95 -19.70 -10.99
N GLY A 423 22.08 -20.07 -10.38
CA GLY A 423 22.86 -19.17 -9.54
C GLY A 423 23.46 -18.01 -10.30
N ASN A 424 23.64 -16.88 -9.61
CA ASN A 424 24.21 -15.66 -10.17
C ASN A 424 25.72 -15.74 -10.35
N SER A 425 26.27 -14.82 -11.13
CA SER A 425 27.71 -14.65 -11.29
C SER A 425 28.13 -13.30 -10.70
N ILE A 426 29.08 -13.34 -9.78
CA ILE A 426 29.59 -12.17 -9.06
C ILE A 426 31.10 -12.12 -9.25
N SER A 427 31.64 -10.93 -9.50
CA SER A 427 33.09 -10.73 -9.57
C SER A 427 33.47 -9.41 -8.93
N ALA A 428 34.57 -9.45 -8.17
CA ALA A 428 35.26 -8.27 -7.66
C ALA A 428 34.34 -7.23 -6.97
N LEU A 429 33.29 -7.66 -6.28
CA LEU A 429 32.57 -6.78 -5.36
C LEU A 429 33.34 -6.67 -4.06
N LYS A 430 33.35 -5.47 -3.47
CA LYS A 430 33.87 -5.24 -2.12
C LYS A 430 32.97 -5.91 -1.08
N TYR A 431 31.67 -5.90 -1.34
CA TYR A 431 30.65 -6.51 -0.48
C TYR A 431 29.48 -7.02 -1.32
N PHE A 432 28.98 -8.20 -0.96
CA PHE A 432 27.71 -8.74 -1.44
C PHE A 432 27.04 -9.50 -0.30
N ASN A 433 25.80 -9.16 -0.01
CA ASN A 433 24.96 -9.93 0.89
C ASN A 433 23.50 -9.90 0.41
N GLN A 434 22.71 -10.87 0.85
CA GLN A 434 21.26 -10.85 0.73
C GLN A 434 20.70 -10.53 2.11
N SER A 435 19.87 -9.49 2.20
CA SER A 435 19.29 -9.09 3.47
C SER A 435 17.91 -8.45 3.29
N PRO A 436 17.07 -8.48 4.34
CA PRO A 436 16.00 -7.50 4.46
C PRO A 436 16.58 -6.08 4.42
N VAL A 437 15.73 -5.12 4.09
CA VAL A 437 16.01 -3.69 4.19
C VAL A 437 15.01 -3.10 5.20
N SER A 438 15.43 -2.14 6.02
CA SER A 438 14.52 -1.46 6.95
C SER A 438 13.32 -0.87 6.20
N GLU A 439 12.17 -0.77 6.87
CA GLU A 439 10.91 -0.22 6.32
C GLU A 439 10.23 -1.04 5.20
N HIS A 440 10.96 -1.92 4.53
CA HIS A 440 10.43 -2.91 3.59
C HIS A 440 9.79 -4.10 4.30
N ASP A 441 9.06 -4.93 3.55
CA ASP A 441 8.44 -6.12 4.13
C ASP A 441 9.53 -7.08 4.69
N PRO A 442 9.43 -7.55 5.95
CA PRO A 442 10.48 -8.36 6.58
C PRO A 442 10.80 -9.67 5.86
N VAL A 443 9.87 -10.22 5.05
CA VAL A 443 10.13 -11.43 4.27
C VAL A 443 10.73 -11.13 2.90
N ALA A 444 10.70 -9.87 2.45
CA ALA A 444 11.37 -9.45 1.22
C ALA A 444 12.89 -9.46 1.42
N GLN A 445 13.60 -9.85 0.36
CA GLN A 445 15.06 -9.89 0.34
C GLN A 445 15.58 -9.01 -0.79
N PHE A 446 16.73 -8.41 -0.54
CA PHE A 446 17.41 -7.52 -1.47
C PHE A 446 18.91 -7.86 -1.50
N GLY A 447 19.53 -7.67 -2.65
CA GLY A 447 20.98 -7.69 -2.76
C GLY A 447 21.56 -6.38 -2.26
N THR A 448 22.49 -6.45 -1.32
CA THR A 448 23.29 -5.31 -0.87
C THR A 448 24.66 -5.42 -1.51
N LEU A 449 24.98 -4.52 -2.44
CA LEU A 449 26.19 -4.57 -3.26
C LEU A 449 27.04 -3.33 -3.03
N ALA A 450 28.35 -3.51 -2.79
CA ALA A 450 29.29 -2.40 -2.72
C ALA A 450 30.55 -2.65 -3.55
N TRP A 451 31.12 -1.59 -4.09
CA TRP A 451 32.31 -1.65 -4.94
C TRP A 451 33.28 -0.50 -4.64
N ASP A 452 34.55 -0.77 -4.99
CA ASP A 452 35.61 0.21 -4.97
C ASP A 452 36.60 -0.12 -6.11
N THR A 453 36.45 0.56 -7.23
CA THR A 453 37.28 0.36 -8.42
C THR A 453 38.70 0.88 -8.24
N THR A 454 38.96 1.72 -7.22
CA THR A 454 40.32 2.24 -6.96
C THR A 454 41.21 1.17 -6.36
N VAL A 455 40.64 0.29 -5.54
CA VAL A 455 41.35 -0.84 -4.91
C VAL A 455 41.48 -2.02 -5.89
N ILE A 456 40.50 -2.22 -6.76
CA ILE A 456 40.31 -3.47 -7.53
C ILE A 456 41.07 -3.48 -8.87
N ARG A 457 41.47 -2.32 -9.40
CA ARG A 457 42.38 -2.24 -10.56
C ARG A 457 43.70 -2.97 -10.36
N SER A 458 44.10 -3.24 -9.10
CA SER A 458 45.28 -4.04 -8.76
C SER A 458 45.12 -5.56 -9.00
N LYS A 459 43.91 -6.07 -9.27
CA LYS A 459 43.59 -7.52 -9.42
C LYS A 459 42.96 -7.93 -10.78
N GLY A 460 42.83 -7.01 -11.73
CA GLY A 460 42.55 -7.33 -13.15
C GLY A 460 41.10 -7.59 -13.58
N GLY A 461 40.08 -7.30 -12.76
CA GLY A 461 38.66 -7.46 -13.12
C GLY A 461 37.79 -6.26 -12.75
N MET A 462 36.75 -5.98 -13.53
CA MET A 462 35.74 -4.96 -13.18
C MET A 462 34.67 -5.56 -12.25
N PRO A 463 34.23 -4.85 -11.19
CA PRO A 463 33.17 -5.33 -10.31
C PRO A 463 31.85 -5.51 -11.08
N PHE A 464 31.22 -6.67 -10.94
CA PHE A 464 29.90 -6.92 -11.53
C PHE A 464 29.05 -7.90 -10.72
N TYR A 465 27.74 -7.79 -10.93
CA TYR A 465 26.73 -8.77 -10.56
C TYR A 465 25.93 -9.14 -11.81
N GLN A 466 25.72 -10.43 -12.05
CA GLN A 466 24.92 -10.94 -13.16
C GLN A 466 23.84 -11.89 -12.67
N ALA A 467 22.58 -11.50 -12.91
CA ALA A 467 21.41 -12.33 -12.66
C ALA A 467 21.20 -13.30 -13.83
N ASN A 468 21.17 -14.61 -13.57
CA ASN A 468 21.17 -15.64 -14.62
C ASN A 468 19.79 -16.29 -14.82
N ALA A 469 19.35 -16.35 -16.07
CA ALA A 469 18.21 -17.15 -16.51
C ALA A 469 18.62 -18.57 -16.93
N ALA A 470 19.86 -18.75 -17.40
CA ALA A 470 20.34 -20.02 -17.95
C ALA A 470 21.80 -20.29 -17.58
N VAL A 471 22.18 -21.57 -17.60
CA VAL A 471 23.57 -22.01 -17.47
C VAL A 471 24.43 -21.53 -18.67
N PRO A 472 25.76 -21.43 -18.53
CA PRO A 472 26.64 -21.11 -19.65
C PRO A 472 26.41 -22.02 -20.86
N GLY A 473 26.41 -21.45 -22.06
CA GLY A 473 26.11 -22.16 -23.32
C GLY A 473 24.61 -22.37 -23.60
N ALA A 474 23.72 -22.02 -22.66
CA ALA A 474 22.27 -22.05 -22.84
C ALA A 474 21.66 -20.65 -22.71
N GLY A 475 20.39 -20.51 -23.14
CA GLY A 475 19.65 -19.26 -23.00
C GLY A 475 18.15 -19.42 -23.11
N VAL A 476 17.43 -18.44 -22.58
CA VAL A 476 15.97 -18.32 -22.67
C VAL A 476 15.60 -17.31 -23.76
N SER A 477 14.48 -17.51 -24.46
CA SER A 477 13.97 -16.47 -25.36
C SER A 477 13.35 -15.35 -24.53
N VAL A 478 13.58 -14.12 -24.97
CA VAL A 478 12.95 -12.90 -24.43
C VAL A 478 12.06 -12.21 -25.47
N ASP A 479 11.74 -12.88 -26.58
CA ASP A 479 11.02 -12.27 -27.72
C ASP A 479 9.61 -11.79 -27.36
N THR A 480 9.02 -12.36 -26.31
CA THR A 480 7.68 -11.99 -25.82
C THR A 480 7.72 -10.97 -24.69
N PHE A 481 8.91 -10.48 -24.33
CA PHE A 481 9.13 -9.54 -23.24
C PHE A 481 9.49 -8.15 -23.77
N ASP A 482 9.09 -7.13 -23.03
CA ASP A 482 9.23 -5.73 -23.44
C ASP A 482 10.41 -5.07 -22.73
N THR A 483 10.59 -5.37 -21.44
CA THR A 483 11.54 -4.67 -20.57
C THR A 483 12.37 -5.60 -19.69
N LEU A 484 13.60 -5.19 -19.40
CA LEU A 484 14.34 -5.61 -18.21
C LEU A 484 13.98 -4.66 -17.07
N GLU A 485 13.51 -5.20 -15.96
CA GLU A 485 13.14 -4.45 -14.76
C GLU A 485 13.97 -4.90 -13.54
N PHE A 486 14.31 -3.93 -12.70
CA PHE A 486 14.86 -4.16 -11.36
C PHE A 486 14.57 -2.94 -10.47
N ARG A 487 14.66 -3.11 -9.16
CA ARG A 487 14.55 -2.03 -8.18
C ARG A 487 15.93 -1.66 -7.65
N VAL A 488 16.20 -0.37 -7.47
CA VAL A 488 17.50 0.11 -6.99
C VAL A 488 17.34 1.31 -6.04
N GLY A 489 18.13 1.31 -4.97
CA GLY A 489 18.26 2.41 -4.02
C GLY A 489 19.72 2.50 -3.55
N LEU A 490 20.14 3.64 -3.01
CA LEU A 490 21.46 3.73 -2.38
C LEU A 490 21.44 2.97 -1.05
N ALA A 491 22.52 2.26 -0.75
CA ALA A 491 22.64 1.54 0.51
C ALA A 491 22.91 2.52 1.67
N CYS A 492 22.37 2.20 2.85
CA CYS A 492 22.63 2.94 4.08
C CYS A 492 24.03 2.66 4.63
N LYS A 493 24.51 3.55 5.50
CA LYS A 493 25.69 3.35 6.33
C LYS A 493 25.58 2.05 7.14
N GLY A 494 26.68 1.32 7.25
CA GLY A 494 26.72 0.05 7.98
C GLY A 494 25.88 -1.08 7.37
N TYR A 495 25.30 -0.86 6.18
CA TYR A 495 24.44 -1.80 5.46
C TYR A 495 23.21 -2.26 6.24
N ASP A 496 22.68 -1.45 7.17
CA ASP A 496 21.64 -1.81 8.16
C ASP A 496 20.68 -2.92 7.67
N THR A 497 20.90 -4.12 8.19
CA THR A 497 20.20 -5.35 7.78
C THR A 497 19.08 -5.76 8.74
N GLY A 498 18.59 -4.85 9.60
CA GLY A 498 17.47 -5.17 10.49
C GLY A 498 17.43 -4.47 11.85
N GLY A 499 18.17 -3.37 12.04
CA GLY A 499 17.98 -2.44 13.15
C GLY A 499 16.75 -1.56 12.90
N GLY A 500 16.04 -1.18 13.97
CA GLY A 500 14.82 -0.38 13.88
C GLY A 500 15.02 0.99 13.21
N PHE A 501 13.98 1.42 12.49
CA PHE A 501 13.74 2.73 11.86
C PHE A 501 14.95 3.43 11.24
N GLY A 502 14.96 3.56 9.91
CA GLY A 502 15.82 4.52 9.24
C GLY A 502 16.93 4.00 8.34
N CYS A 503 17.56 4.98 7.69
CA CYS A 503 18.69 4.84 6.80
C CYS A 503 19.58 6.07 6.94
N GLU A 504 20.73 5.92 7.59
CA GLU A 504 21.76 6.95 7.61
C GLU A 504 22.52 6.89 6.27
N ALA A 505 22.54 7.98 5.50
CA ALA A 505 23.34 8.05 4.29
C ALA A 505 24.84 8.07 4.65
N ASP A 506 25.68 7.38 3.88
CA ASP A 506 27.13 7.41 4.05
C ASP A 506 27.81 8.06 2.84
N PRO A 507 28.24 9.32 2.95
CA PRO A 507 28.96 10.01 1.88
C PRO A 507 30.29 9.32 1.51
N THR A 508 30.83 8.42 2.33
CA THR A 508 32.02 7.64 1.95
C THR A 508 31.67 6.48 1.02
N LEU A 509 30.46 5.90 1.17
CA LEU A 509 29.96 4.87 0.26
C LEU A 509 29.52 5.48 -1.07
N ASN A 510 28.78 6.60 -1.03
CA ASN A 510 28.26 7.28 -2.23
C ASN A 510 28.59 8.79 -2.21
N PRO A 511 29.83 9.21 -2.53
CA PRO A 511 30.29 10.60 -2.35
C PRO A 511 29.54 11.68 -3.11
N SER A 512 28.84 11.30 -4.19
CA SER A 512 28.06 12.24 -4.99
C SER A 512 26.58 12.33 -4.60
N GLY A 513 26.16 11.62 -3.54
CA GLY A 513 24.75 11.45 -3.16
C GLY A 513 23.90 10.71 -4.20
N THR A 514 24.58 10.04 -5.14
CA THR A 514 24.01 9.28 -6.26
C THR A 514 25.04 8.29 -6.80
N THR A 515 24.65 7.47 -7.77
CA THR A 515 25.55 6.53 -8.46
C THR A 515 25.09 6.24 -9.89
N ASP A 516 26.00 5.70 -10.71
CA ASP A 516 25.74 5.23 -12.08
C ASP A 516 26.55 3.96 -12.34
N PHE A 517 26.03 3.10 -13.22
CA PHE A 517 26.66 1.84 -13.62
C PHE A 517 26.12 1.38 -14.98
N SER A 518 26.82 0.46 -15.62
CA SER A 518 26.43 -0.09 -16.93
C SER A 518 25.61 -1.36 -16.79
N ILE A 519 24.52 -1.47 -17.54
CA ILE A 519 23.66 -2.65 -17.63
C ILE A 519 23.79 -3.25 -19.03
N ALA A 520 23.97 -4.56 -19.15
CA ALA A 520 24.01 -5.27 -20.42
C ALA A 520 23.34 -6.63 -20.34
N ILE A 521 22.87 -7.14 -21.47
CA ILE A 521 22.32 -8.49 -21.59
C ILE A 521 23.45 -9.44 -21.97
N ALA A 522 23.54 -10.56 -21.26
CA ALA A 522 24.51 -11.61 -21.54
C ALA A 522 23.92 -12.65 -22.51
N SER A 523 24.64 -12.96 -23.57
CA SER A 523 24.37 -14.09 -24.47
C SER A 523 24.71 -15.45 -23.81
N PRO A 524 24.25 -16.58 -24.38
CA PRO A 524 24.61 -17.93 -23.92
C PRO A 524 26.13 -18.13 -23.80
N GLU A 525 26.90 -17.59 -24.74
CA GLU A 525 28.35 -17.69 -24.82
C GLU A 525 29.06 -16.67 -23.90
N GLY A 526 28.32 -15.73 -23.29
CA GLY A 526 28.85 -14.75 -22.35
C GLY A 526 29.27 -13.41 -22.96
N PHE A 527 29.09 -13.21 -24.27
CA PHE A 527 29.19 -11.87 -24.88
C PHE A 527 28.11 -10.95 -24.32
N LEU A 528 28.46 -9.68 -24.12
CA LEU A 528 27.55 -8.65 -23.62
C LEU A 528 26.99 -7.83 -24.78
N SER A 529 25.72 -7.44 -24.64
CA SER A 529 25.07 -6.46 -25.51
C SER A 529 25.71 -5.07 -25.38
N GLN A 530 25.22 -4.11 -26.16
CA GLN A 530 25.54 -2.70 -25.93
C GLN A 530 25.20 -2.32 -24.48
N PRO A 531 26.13 -1.70 -23.73
CA PRO A 531 25.87 -1.29 -22.36
C PRO A 531 24.94 -0.07 -22.32
N VAL A 532 23.95 -0.13 -21.43
CA VAL A 532 23.02 0.95 -21.12
C VAL A 532 23.37 1.51 -19.76
N ALA A 533 23.61 2.83 -19.67
CA ALA A 533 23.88 3.48 -18.39
C ALA A 533 22.60 3.62 -17.54
N LEU A 534 22.70 3.38 -16.23
CA LEU A 534 21.60 3.59 -15.27
C LEU A 534 21.06 5.01 -15.37
N SER A 535 21.94 6.01 -15.47
CA SER A 535 21.61 7.44 -15.54
C SER A 535 20.67 7.83 -16.69
N ARG A 536 20.48 6.98 -17.69
CA ARG A 536 19.48 7.17 -18.75
C ARG A 536 18.04 6.94 -18.26
N TYR A 537 17.87 6.11 -17.24
CA TYR A 537 16.57 5.62 -16.76
C TYR A 537 16.25 5.99 -15.32
N ALA A 538 17.26 6.08 -14.47
CA ALA A 538 17.07 6.35 -13.06
C ALA A 538 18.29 7.08 -12.47
N LYS A 539 18.04 7.85 -11.42
CA LYS A 539 19.07 8.48 -10.60
C LYS A 539 18.74 8.18 -9.14
N PRO A 540 19.32 7.12 -8.52
CA PRO A 540 19.14 6.87 -7.10
C PRO A 540 19.71 8.05 -6.32
N LEU A 541 18.97 8.52 -5.31
CA LEU A 541 19.36 9.66 -4.49
C LEU A 541 19.54 9.21 -3.05
N ASP A 542 20.28 9.99 -2.27
CA ASP A 542 20.39 9.78 -0.84
C ASP A 542 19.01 9.74 -0.16
N PRO A 543 18.82 8.87 0.83
CA PRO A 543 17.63 8.81 1.66
C PRO A 543 17.20 10.19 2.19
N VAL A 544 15.90 10.44 2.18
CA VAL A 544 15.25 11.61 2.81
C VAL A 544 14.30 11.08 3.88
N GLY A 545 14.21 11.75 5.02
CA GLY A 545 13.46 11.29 6.17
C GLY A 545 12.90 12.42 7.03
N GLN A 546 12.19 12.04 8.09
CA GLN A 546 11.76 12.97 9.13
C GLN A 546 12.97 13.46 9.97
N SER A 547 12.95 14.74 10.36
CA SER A 547 13.85 15.26 11.38
C SER A 547 13.20 15.19 12.77
N TYR A 548 13.85 14.49 13.71
CA TYR A 548 13.43 14.41 15.12
C TYR A 548 14.16 15.42 16.04
N GLY A 549 15.16 16.13 15.52
CA GLY A 549 15.94 17.16 16.24
C GLY A 549 15.40 18.58 16.07
N PRO A 550 16.03 19.60 16.70
CA PRO A 550 15.74 21.00 16.41
C PRO A 550 15.94 21.29 14.92
N ILE A 551 15.16 22.24 14.38
CA ILE A 551 15.19 22.66 12.97
C ILE A 551 16.64 22.99 12.58
N ILE A 552 17.33 22.12 11.83
CA ILE A 552 18.66 22.42 11.29
C ILE A 552 18.44 23.13 9.95
N ILE A 553 18.16 24.42 10.02
CA ILE A 553 18.34 25.36 8.91
C ILE A 553 19.19 26.50 9.49
N ASP A 554 20.45 26.18 9.77
CA ASP A 554 21.53 27.07 10.24
C ASP A 554 21.32 27.85 11.59
N GLN A 555 21.94 27.34 12.67
CA GLN A 555 22.25 27.95 14.00
C GLN A 555 21.17 28.09 15.12
N GLU A 556 21.64 27.88 16.36
CA GLU A 556 20.97 27.73 17.68
C GLU A 556 20.57 29.06 18.41
N PRO A 557 19.93 29.04 19.61
CA PRO A 557 18.75 28.26 20.05
C PRO A 557 17.78 29.15 20.88
N LYS A 558 16.46 28.88 20.91
CA LYS A 558 15.65 29.24 22.10
C LYS A 558 14.57 28.21 22.40
N THR A 559 14.63 27.77 23.65
CA THR A 559 13.71 26.92 24.42
C THR A 559 12.24 27.16 24.11
N VAL A 560 11.49 26.09 23.81
CA VAL A 560 10.04 26.05 24.00
C VAL A 560 9.67 24.75 24.70
N THR A 561 9.36 24.89 25.99
CA THR A 561 8.62 23.92 26.79
C THR A 561 7.14 24.03 26.44
N SER A 562 6.57 23.03 25.77
CA SER A 562 5.13 22.79 25.79
C SER A 562 4.89 21.28 25.72
N ALA A 563 4.02 20.81 26.63
CA ALA A 563 3.81 19.42 26.95
C ALA A 563 3.23 18.65 25.75
N ILE A 564 3.94 17.61 25.33
CA ILE A 564 3.52 16.63 24.33
C ILE A 564 2.50 15.71 24.99
N LEU A 565 1.38 15.43 24.30
CA LEU A 565 0.38 14.47 24.76
C LEU A 565 1.01 13.06 24.83
N PRO A 566 0.77 12.28 25.90
CA PRO A 566 1.38 10.94 26.05
C PRO A 566 0.95 10.01 24.90
N GLY A 567 1.93 9.48 24.16
CA GLY A 567 1.72 8.65 22.96
C GLY A 567 2.24 9.27 21.65
N ASN A 568 2.60 10.56 21.67
CA ASN A 568 3.21 11.29 20.53
C ASN A 568 4.62 11.81 20.88
N GLU A 569 5.30 11.16 21.83
CA GLU A 569 6.69 11.50 22.16
C GLU A 569 7.57 11.18 20.93
N PRO A 570 8.36 12.14 20.42
CA PRO A 570 9.32 11.83 19.37
C PRO A 570 10.27 10.75 19.92
N PRO A 571 10.66 9.75 19.12
CA PRO A 571 11.72 8.83 19.53
C PRO A 571 12.93 9.67 19.96
N ASP A 572 13.48 9.36 21.14
CA ASP A 572 14.65 10.02 21.76
C ASP A 572 15.96 9.86 20.94
N SER A 573 15.89 9.56 19.64
CA SER A 573 17.05 9.42 18.78
C SER A 573 17.46 10.79 18.22
N PRO A 574 18.68 11.29 18.51
CA PRO A 574 19.16 12.59 18.06
C PRO A 574 19.53 12.64 16.56
N THR A 575 19.11 11.66 15.75
CA THR A 575 19.43 11.56 14.32
C THR A 575 18.16 11.45 13.50
N GLY A 576 17.99 12.35 12.52
CA GLY A 576 17.00 12.16 11.45
C GLY A 576 17.39 10.93 10.63
N ASN A 577 16.40 10.11 10.30
CA ASN A 577 16.61 8.82 9.69
C ASN A 577 15.93 8.81 8.32
N GLY A 578 16.72 8.78 7.25
CA GLY A 578 16.20 8.73 5.89
C GLY A 578 15.50 7.41 5.58
N HIS A 579 14.72 7.36 4.51
CA HIS A 579 14.05 6.12 4.09
C HIS A 579 14.83 5.39 2.98
N PRO A 580 15.13 4.09 3.12
CA PRO A 580 15.82 3.31 2.10
C PRO A 580 14.85 2.90 0.97
N VAL A 581 14.41 3.88 0.18
CA VAL A 581 13.43 3.66 -0.88
C VAL A 581 14.10 3.20 -2.18
N LEU A 582 13.71 2.02 -2.68
CA LEU A 582 14.13 1.52 -3.98
C LEU A 582 13.13 1.90 -5.08
N GLN A 583 13.62 2.57 -6.12
CA GLN A 583 12.84 2.91 -7.31
C GLN A 583 12.96 1.83 -8.40
N THR A 584 11.92 1.66 -9.22
CA THR A 584 11.98 0.72 -10.35
C THR A 584 12.71 1.35 -11.53
N VAL A 585 13.68 0.62 -12.08
CA VAL A 585 14.31 0.87 -13.38
C VAL A 585 13.65 -0.05 -14.39
N ARG A 586 13.16 0.51 -15.51
CA ARG A 586 12.54 -0.25 -16.61
C ARG A 586 13.25 0.10 -17.91
N ILE A 587 14.00 -0.84 -18.45
CA ILE A 587 14.81 -0.65 -19.66
C ILE A 587 14.17 -1.45 -20.80
N PRO A 588 13.67 -0.82 -21.87
CA PRO A 588 13.19 -1.52 -23.05
C PRO A 588 14.26 -2.47 -23.61
N LEU A 589 13.89 -3.70 -23.96
CA LEU A 589 14.86 -4.67 -24.47
C LEU A 589 15.52 -4.23 -25.79
N ALA A 590 14.81 -3.41 -26.57
CA ALA A 590 15.32 -2.80 -27.80
C ALA A 590 16.57 -1.93 -27.56
N ASP A 591 16.71 -1.34 -26.38
CA ASP A 591 17.82 -0.43 -26.05
C ASP A 591 19.16 -1.14 -25.89
N PHE A 592 19.15 -2.46 -25.68
CA PHE A 592 20.34 -3.28 -25.67
C PHE A 592 20.83 -3.65 -27.08
N GLY A 593 20.08 -3.29 -28.13
CA GLY A 593 20.44 -3.60 -29.52
C GLY A 593 20.38 -5.10 -29.84
N LEU A 594 19.48 -5.83 -29.20
CA LEU A 594 19.33 -7.27 -29.36
C LEU A 594 18.74 -7.63 -30.74
N PRO A 595 19.32 -8.60 -31.46
CA PRO A 595 18.66 -9.19 -32.63
C PRO A 595 17.36 -9.90 -32.25
N ARG A 596 16.38 -9.96 -33.16
CA ARG A 596 15.17 -10.78 -32.98
C ARG A 596 15.53 -12.26 -32.85
N GLY A 597 14.83 -13.00 -31.99
CA GLY A 597 15.04 -14.43 -31.79
C GLY A 597 16.26 -14.75 -30.93
N VAL A 598 16.95 -13.75 -30.37
CA VAL A 598 18.14 -13.98 -29.57
C VAL A 598 17.77 -14.66 -28.26
N LYS A 599 18.54 -15.69 -27.91
CA LYS A 599 18.48 -16.29 -26.58
C LYS A 599 19.40 -15.51 -25.64
N VAL A 600 18.98 -15.34 -24.41
CA VAL A 600 19.75 -14.62 -23.39
C VAL A 600 20.07 -15.53 -22.22
N ARG A 601 21.27 -15.38 -21.69
CA ARG A 601 21.70 -16.06 -20.46
C ARG A 601 21.27 -15.31 -19.22
N GLY A 602 21.21 -13.98 -19.27
CA GLY A 602 20.89 -13.16 -18.10
C GLY A 602 21.16 -11.68 -18.32
N ALA A 603 21.12 -10.90 -17.24
CA ALA A 603 21.42 -9.48 -17.23
C ALA A 603 22.60 -9.19 -16.30
N ARG A 604 23.58 -8.42 -16.78
CA ARG A 604 24.78 -8.01 -16.03
C ARG A 604 24.73 -6.54 -15.68
N ILE A 605 25.01 -6.24 -14.43
CA ILE A 605 25.26 -4.91 -13.89
C ILE A 605 26.76 -4.81 -13.61
N THR A 606 27.44 -3.88 -14.29
CA THR A 606 28.89 -3.64 -14.17
C THR A 606 29.10 -2.28 -13.52
N PHE A 607 29.86 -2.25 -12.42
CA PHE A 607 30.11 -1.03 -11.65
C PHE A 607 31.36 -0.32 -12.15
N ASP A 608 31.24 0.31 -13.33
CA ASP A 608 32.34 0.92 -14.08
C ASP A 608 32.24 2.45 -14.22
N ARG A 609 31.14 3.05 -13.79
CA ARG A 609 30.86 4.50 -13.99
C ARG A 609 31.01 5.35 -12.74
N ALA A 610 31.12 4.75 -11.56
CA ALA A 610 31.43 5.41 -10.30
C ALA A 610 32.61 4.71 -9.60
N ALA A 611 33.54 5.50 -9.05
CA ALA A 611 34.76 4.96 -8.46
C ALA A 611 34.47 4.06 -7.26
N THR A 612 33.58 4.49 -6.39
CA THR A 612 33.03 3.76 -5.24
C THR A 612 31.51 3.87 -5.25
N GLY A 613 30.83 2.93 -4.58
CA GLY A 613 29.39 2.97 -4.45
C GLY A 613 28.85 1.83 -3.61
N ALA A 614 27.63 2.00 -3.10
CA ALA A 614 26.86 0.94 -2.47
C ALA A 614 25.36 1.10 -2.76
N ILE A 615 24.70 -0.01 -3.14
CA ILE A 615 23.28 -0.04 -3.51
C ILE A 615 22.54 -1.21 -2.87
N TYR A 616 21.23 -1.02 -2.69
CA TYR A 616 20.25 -2.10 -2.62
C TYR A 616 19.73 -2.40 -4.03
N LEU A 617 19.62 -3.68 -4.36
CA LEU A 617 19.11 -4.19 -5.63
C LEU A 617 17.99 -5.20 -5.36
N GLY A 618 16.87 -5.08 -6.06
CA GLY A 618 15.71 -5.97 -5.86
C GLY A 618 15.07 -6.40 -7.17
N ASN A 619 14.48 -7.58 -7.18
CA ASN A 619 13.56 -8.09 -8.19
C ASN A 619 13.99 -7.91 -9.66
N VAL A 620 15.14 -8.49 -10.01
CA VAL A 620 15.67 -8.46 -11.38
C VAL A 620 14.86 -9.42 -12.25
N ARG A 621 14.25 -8.93 -13.33
CA ARG A 621 13.35 -9.73 -14.17
C ARG A 621 13.16 -9.19 -15.57
N PHE A 622 12.82 -10.07 -16.50
CA PHE A 622 12.21 -9.67 -17.76
C PHE A 622 10.69 -9.57 -17.57
N THR A 623 10.07 -8.52 -18.09
CA THR A 623 8.63 -8.29 -17.98
C THR A 623 8.00 -7.94 -19.33
N ARG A 624 6.71 -8.21 -19.44
CA ARG A 624 5.87 -7.79 -20.56
C ARG A 624 4.59 -7.18 -20.05
N ALA A 625 4.09 -6.20 -20.80
CA ALA A 625 2.75 -5.71 -20.58
C ALA A 625 1.76 -6.81 -20.98
N LEU A 626 0.92 -7.24 -20.04
CA LEU A 626 -0.20 -8.11 -20.35
C LEU A 626 -1.39 -7.25 -20.77
N ASP A 627 -2.00 -7.57 -21.91
CA ASP A 627 -3.26 -6.94 -22.33
C ASP A 627 -4.32 -7.16 -21.23
N PRO A 628 -4.92 -6.09 -20.67
CA PRO A 628 -6.01 -6.22 -19.70
C PRO A 628 -7.29 -6.87 -20.26
N GLY A 629 -7.33 -7.17 -21.57
CA GLY A 629 -8.27 -8.04 -22.30
C GLY A 629 -9.54 -8.44 -21.56
N LYS A 630 -10.68 -7.82 -21.95
CA LYS A 630 -12.08 -8.10 -21.53
C LYS A 630 -12.19 -8.99 -20.29
N VAL A 631 -12.52 -8.38 -19.15
CA VAL A 631 -12.98 -9.07 -17.95
C VAL A 631 -14.13 -10.01 -18.32
N ILE A 632 -13.81 -11.26 -18.64
CA ILE A 632 -14.73 -12.36 -18.43
C ILE A 632 -14.79 -12.46 -16.91
N GLY A 633 -15.99 -12.31 -16.34
CA GLY A 633 -16.21 -12.55 -14.92
C GLY A 633 -15.69 -13.94 -14.50
N PRO A 634 -15.74 -14.33 -13.22
CA PRO A 634 -15.34 -15.67 -12.81
C PRO A 634 -16.25 -16.70 -13.49
N GLY A 635 -15.87 -17.13 -14.69
CA GLY A 635 -16.41 -18.27 -15.40
C GLY A 635 -15.85 -19.54 -14.79
N PRO A 636 -16.58 -20.65 -14.90
CA PRO A 636 -16.41 -21.81 -14.05
C PRO A 636 -14.99 -22.37 -14.12
N ILE A 637 -14.45 -22.67 -12.94
CA ILE A 637 -13.17 -23.33 -12.72
C ILE A 637 -13.09 -24.58 -13.60
N PRO A 638 -12.13 -24.67 -14.55
CA PRO A 638 -11.78 -25.94 -15.14
C PRO A 638 -10.94 -26.72 -14.12
N GLY A 639 -11.53 -27.78 -13.58
CA GLY A 639 -10.80 -28.83 -12.85
C GLY A 639 -9.84 -29.61 -13.75
N PRO A 640 -9.09 -30.57 -13.18
CA PRO A 640 -7.65 -30.74 -13.38
C PRO A 640 -7.27 -31.54 -14.62
N PHE A 641 -6.04 -31.34 -15.09
CA PHE A 641 -5.41 -32.20 -16.10
C PHE A 641 -5.29 -33.65 -15.58
N LEU A 642 -5.76 -34.60 -16.37
CA LEU A 642 -5.27 -35.98 -16.40
C LEU A 642 -4.95 -36.34 -17.86
N THR A 643 -3.85 -37.05 -18.05
CA THR A 643 -3.82 -38.20 -18.98
C THR A 643 -3.12 -39.32 -18.20
N ALA A 644 -3.66 -40.53 -18.07
CA ALA A 644 -3.86 -41.45 -19.17
C ALA A 644 -4.94 -42.54 -18.90
N ALA A 645 -5.42 -43.09 -20.02
CA ALA A 645 -6.10 -44.37 -20.25
C ALA A 645 -7.54 -44.57 -19.76
N SER A 646 -8.33 -45.12 -20.69
CA SER A 646 -9.78 -45.28 -20.75
C SER A 646 -10.38 -46.35 -19.82
N ALA A 647 -11.46 -46.02 -19.12
CA ALA A 647 -12.49 -46.94 -18.61
C ALA A 647 -13.84 -46.19 -18.45
N PRO A 648 -15.01 -46.87 -18.56
CA PRO A 648 -16.32 -46.21 -18.69
C PRO A 648 -16.85 -45.63 -17.36
N PRO A 649 -17.84 -44.72 -17.40
CA PRO A 649 -18.12 -43.82 -16.29
C PRO A 649 -18.95 -44.49 -15.19
N ALA A 650 -18.45 -44.46 -13.96
CA ALA A 650 -19.27 -44.53 -12.77
C ALA A 650 -19.56 -43.09 -12.29
N ALA A 651 -20.85 -42.76 -12.13
CA ALA A 651 -21.30 -41.45 -11.66
C ALA A 651 -20.73 -41.15 -10.26
N LEU A 652 -20.02 -40.03 -10.11
CA LEU A 652 -19.60 -39.51 -8.80
C LEU A 652 -20.09 -38.07 -8.63
N ALA A 653 -20.81 -37.88 -7.52
CA ALA A 653 -21.42 -36.65 -7.07
C ALA A 653 -20.39 -35.57 -6.68
N ALA A 654 -20.84 -34.32 -6.67
CA ALA A 654 -20.06 -33.15 -6.25
C ALA A 654 -19.43 -33.32 -4.84
N PRO A 655 -18.24 -32.75 -4.57
CA PRO A 655 -17.63 -32.83 -3.25
C PRO A 655 -18.43 -32.00 -2.25
N SER A 656 -19.02 -32.68 -1.28
CA SER A 656 -19.56 -32.07 -0.06
C SER A 656 -18.42 -31.38 0.71
N ALA A 657 -18.71 -30.22 1.30
CA ALA A 657 -17.83 -29.61 2.30
C ALA A 657 -17.39 -30.66 3.34
N PRO A 658 -16.12 -30.66 3.79
CA PRO A 658 -15.69 -31.62 4.79
C PRO A 658 -16.62 -31.51 6.02
N PRO A 659 -17.10 -32.62 6.57
CA PRO A 659 -18.01 -32.58 7.71
C PRO A 659 -17.31 -31.93 8.90
N VAL A 660 -18.00 -30.98 9.55
CA VAL A 660 -17.53 -30.38 10.81
C VAL A 660 -17.31 -31.51 11.82
N ARG A 661 -16.07 -31.65 12.30
CA ARG A 661 -15.72 -32.71 13.25
C ARG A 661 -16.24 -32.33 14.64
N LEU A 662 -17.20 -33.11 15.15
CA LEU A 662 -17.70 -33.01 16.52
C LEU A 662 -16.67 -33.62 17.48
N ILE A 663 -16.22 -32.83 18.46
CA ILE A 663 -15.19 -33.22 19.42
C ILE A 663 -15.75 -33.00 20.83
N GLY A 664 -15.92 -34.09 21.57
CA GLY A 664 -16.34 -34.05 22.98
C GLY A 664 -15.18 -33.79 23.94
N GLY A 665 -15.48 -33.33 25.16
CA GLY A 665 -14.50 -33.19 26.24
C GLY A 665 -13.97 -31.77 26.49
N GLY A 666 -14.42 -30.77 25.70
CA GLY A 666 -14.23 -29.37 26.04
C GLY A 666 -15.18 -28.92 27.15
N HIS A 667 -14.80 -27.91 27.93
CA HIS A 667 -15.65 -27.35 28.97
C HIS A 667 -15.28 -25.88 29.27
N VAL A 668 -16.25 -25.15 29.83
CA VAL A 668 -16.00 -23.83 30.41
C VAL A 668 -15.23 -24.02 31.72
N THR A 669 -14.02 -23.50 31.79
CA THR A 669 -13.13 -23.66 32.96
C THR A 669 -13.37 -22.58 34.00
N ARG A 670 -13.73 -21.36 33.57
CA ARG A 670 -13.92 -20.22 34.46
C ARG A 670 -14.83 -19.19 33.81
N ILE A 671 -15.67 -18.55 34.63
CA ILE A 671 -16.38 -17.32 34.28
C ILE A 671 -15.99 -16.29 35.32
N GLN A 672 -15.52 -15.11 34.91
CA GLN A 672 -15.02 -14.12 35.85
C GLN A 672 -15.63 -12.75 35.56
N HIS A 673 -16.21 -12.13 36.57
CA HIS A 673 -16.52 -10.70 36.53
C HIS A 673 -15.26 -9.95 36.89
N GLU A 674 -14.74 -9.15 35.97
CA GLU A 674 -13.50 -8.43 36.19
C GLU A 674 -13.59 -7.03 35.64
N ARG A 675 -12.94 -6.12 36.37
CA ARG A 675 -12.66 -4.78 35.91
C ARG A 675 -11.34 -4.81 35.17
N ARG A 676 -11.39 -4.92 33.85
CA ARG A 676 -10.20 -4.95 33.01
C ARG A 676 -9.92 -3.57 32.42
N ALA A 677 -8.71 -3.09 32.67
CA ALA A 677 -7.97 -2.36 31.65
C ALA A 677 -7.54 -3.39 30.61
N VAL A 678 -7.83 -3.17 29.33
CA VAL A 678 -7.39 -4.09 28.25
C VAL A 678 -6.16 -3.47 27.62
N PRO A 679 -4.93 -3.76 28.10
CA PRO A 679 -3.75 -3.24 27.45
C PRO A 679 -3.45 -4.03 26.17
N SER A 680 -3.06 -3.33 25.11
CA SER A 680 -2.59 -3.94 23.86
C SER A 680 -1.24 -4.66 24.04
N ALA A 681 -0.89 -5.55 23.11
CA ALA A 681 0.45 -6.13 23.03
C ALA A 681 1.56 -5.06 22.89
N SER A 682 1.26 -3.93 22.22
CA SER A 682 2.17 -2.78 22.14
C SER A 682 2.36 -2.07 23.49
N GLN A 683 1.33 -2.04 24.35
CA GLN A 683 1.43 -1.49 25.70
C GLN A 683 2.22 -2.42 26.64
N ALA A 684 2.06 -3.74 26.53
CA ALA A 684 2.88 -4.69 27.28
C ALA A 684 4.38 -4.63 26.91
N LEU A 685 4.69 -4.41 25.61
CA LEU A 685 6.05 -4.22 25.10
C LEU A 685 6.66 -2.86 25.51
N GLY A 686 5.84 -1.81 25.63
CA GLY A 686 6.26 -0.48 26.12
C GLY A 686 6.57 -0.48 27.62
N ILE A 687 5.78 -1.19 28.43
CA ILE A 687 5.94 -1.26 29.89
C ILE A 687 7.23 -1.98 30.31
N ALA A 688 7.70 -2.96 29.53
CA ALA A 688 8.95 -3.67 29.80
C ALA A 688 10.22 -2.82 29.60
N LYS A 689 10.10 -1.62 29.02
CA LYS A 689 11.23 -0.74 28.65
C LYS A 689 11.24 0.63 29.37
N MET A 690 10.24 0.93 30.20
CA MET A 690 10.14 2.24 30.89
C MET A 690 10.80 2.23 32.28
N ALA A 691 11.64 3.23 32.55
CA ALA A 691 12.08 3.58 33.90
C ALA A 691 11.27 4.80 34.40
N GLY A 692 10.09 4.55 34.95
CA GLY A 692 9.20 5.59 35.49
C GLY A 692 7.83 5.05 35.90
N PRO A 693 7.03 5.80 36.70
CA PRO A 693 5.68 5.37 37.08
C PRO A 693 4.75 5.36 35.85
N PRO A 694 3.85 4.37 35.74
CA PRO A 694 3.02 4.17 34.55
C PRO A 694 2.04 5.34 34.33
N PRO A 695 1.68 5.67 33.07
CA PRO A 695 0.57 6.59 32.80
C PRO A 695 -0.74 6.04 33.38
N ALA A 696 -1.68 6.93 33.69
CA ALA A 696 -2.97 6.56 34.27
C ALA A 696 -3.67 5.49 33.41
N TRP A 697 -3.85 4.31 34.00
CA TRP A 697 -4.59 3.19 33.41
C TRP A 697 -5.98 3.65 32.95
N PRO A 698 -6.57 3.08 31.88
CA PRO A 698 -7.96 3.35 31.56
C PRO A 698 -8.83 3.05 32.78
N ALA A 699 -9.91 3.80 32.96
CA ALA A 699 -10.93 3.43 33.94
C ALA A 699 -11.40 2.01 33.60
N PRO A 700 -11.17 1.01 34.49
CA PRO A 700 -11.49 -0.36 34.16
C PRO A 700 -12.98 -0.51 33.89
N HIS A 701 -13.35 -1.13 32.76
CA HIS A 701 -14.74 -1.46 32.47
C HIS A 701 -15.08 -2.83 33.06
N ASP A 702 -16.31 -2.97 33.54
CA ASP A 702 -16.84 -4.25 33.97
C ASP A 702 -17.04 -5.15 32.75
N VAL A 703 -16.37 -6.32 32.75
CA VAL A 703 -16.51 -7.35 31.73
C VAL A 703 -16.72 -8.70 32.38
N VAL A 704 -17.32 -9.62 31.63
CA VAL A 704 -17.41 -11.04 31.99
C VAL A 704 -16.56 -11.84 31.02
N THR A 705 -15.49 -12.44 31.51
CA THR A 705 -14.63 -13.32 30.70
C THR A 705 -15.06 -14.77 30.87
N VAL A 706 -15.29 -15.47 29.76
CA VAL A 706 -15.60 -16.91 29.70
C VAL A 706 -14.38 -17.63 29.15
N SER A 707 -13.70 -18.40 30.02
CA SER A 707 -12.53 -19.20 29.68
C SER A 707 -12.93 -20.65 29.38
N ILE A 708 -12.34 -21.21 28.34
CA ILE A 708 -12.69 -22.53 27.80
C ILE A 708 -11.42 -23.34 27.65
N ALA A 709 -11.47 -24.62 28.02
CA ALA A 709 -10.46 -25.61 27.67
C ALA A 709 -11.04 -26.66 26.71
N VAL A 710 -10.22 -27.10 25.76
CA VAL A 710 -10.57 -28.13 24.78
C VAL A 710 -9.49 -29.23 24.74
N PRO A 711 -9.86 -30.49 24.44
CA PRO A 711 -8.93 -31.62 24.53
C PRO A 711 -7.97 -31.70 23.33
N GLU A 712 -8.38 -31.14 22.19
CA GLU A 712 -7.61 -31.08 20.95
C GLU A 712 -7.24 -29.63 20.60
N PRO A 713 -6.10 -29.38 19.92
CA PRO A 713 -5.76 -28.04 19.44
C PRO A 713 -6.83 -27.46 18.51
N LEU A 714 -7.15 -26.19 18.73
CA LEU A 714 -8.00 -25.36 17.86
C LEU A 714 -7.24 -25.07 16.56
N VAL A 715 -7.76 -25.56 15.44
CA VAL A 715 -7.25 -25.32 14.09
C VAL A 715 -7.78 -23.96 13.61
N ILE A 716 -6.93 -22.94 13.61
CA ILE A 716 -7.30 -21.60 13.12
C ILE A 716 -6.99 -21.55 11.61
N GLY A 717 -8.02 -21.67 10.78
CA GLY A 717 -7.98 -21.41 9.33
C GLY A 717 -8.63 -20.07 8.99
N ASP A 718 -9.12 -19.90 7.76
CA ASP A 718 -9.75 -18.65 7.28
C ASP A 718 -11.10 -18.30 7.96
N ALA A 719 -11.58 -19.11 8.90
CA ALA A 719 -12.83 -18.92 9.62
C ALA A 719 -12.58 -18.58 11.10
N LEU A 720 -13.28 -17.54 11.60
CA LEU A 720 -13.18 -17.06 12.98
C LEU A 720 -13.72 -18.09 14.00
N LEU A 721 -13.00 -18.23 15.11
CA LEU A 721 -13.45 -19.02 16.26
C LEU A 721 -14.68 -18.36 16.91
N THR A 722 -15.74 -19.13 17.09
CA THR A 722 -17.06 -18.64 17.49
C THR A 722 -17.57 -19.42 18.69
N LEU A 723 -17.96 -18.71 19.76
CA LEU A 723 -18.65 -19.24 20.93
C LEU A 723 -20.15 -18.98 20.81
N ARG A 724 -20.96 -20.04 20.84
CA ARG A 724 -22.41 -19.97 20.87
C ARG A 724 -22.91 -20.37 22.24
N ILE A 725 -23.76 -19.53 22.82
CA ILE A 725 -24.43 -19.81 24.08
C ILE A 725 -25.93 -19.67 23.86
N GLY A 726 -26.62 -20.80 23.72
CA GLY A 726 -28.02 -20.82 23.28
C GLY A 726 -28.19 -20.21 21.88
N SER A 727 -29.00 -19.15 21.77
CA SER A 727 -29.21 -18.41 20.52
C SER A 727 -28.19 -17.29 20.28
N GLN A 728 -27.37 -16.96 21.27
CA GLN A 728 -26.38 -15.89 21.18
C GLN A 728 -25.06 -16.41 20.61
N THR A 729 -24.40 -15.56 19.83
CA THR A 729 -23.14 -15.87 19.15
C THR A 729 -22.12 -14.79 19.48
N PHE A 730 -20.97 -15.21 19.99
CA PHE A 730 -19.85 -14.38 20.38
C PHE A 730 -18.64 -14.78 19.54
N LYS A 731 -17.95 -13.80 18.96
CA LYS A 731 -16.69 -14.03 18.24
C LYS A 731 -15.52 -13.79 19.18
N LEU A 732 -14.40 -14.44 18.90
CA LEU A 732 -13.25 -14.49 19.79
C LEU A 732 -12.76 -13.11 20.22
N GLY A 733 -12.42 -12.98 21.52
CA GLY A 733 -11.87 -11.77 22.10
C GLY A 733 -10.43 -11.88 22.58
N GLN A 734 -9.82 -13.09 22.56
CA GLN A 734 -8.39 -13.35 22.76
C GLN A 734 -8.08 -14.85 22.54
N ALA A 735 -7.40 -15.20 21.43
CA ALA A 735 -6.58 -16.42 21.35
C ALA A 735 -5.23 -16.04 20.74
N ILE A 736 -4.16 -16.17 21.51
CA ILE A 736 -2.82 -15.71 21.11
C ILE A 736 -2.06 -16.89 20.50
N SER A 737 -2.11 -17.16 19.18
CA SER A 737 -1.27 -18.25 18.58
C SER A 737 -0.06 -17.72 17.85
N ALA A 738 1.09 -18.36 18.08
CA ALA A 738 2.17 -18.40 17.10
C ALA A 738 1.75 -19.29 15.90
N PRO A 739 2.13 -18.98 14.66
CA PRO A 739 1.80 -19.78 13.48
C PRO A 739 2.25 -21.24 13.65
N GLY A 740 1.32 -22.20 13.56
CA GLY A 740 1.60 -23.63 13.42
C GLY A 740 1.36 -24.55 14.63
N GLN A 741 1.01 -24.04 15.82
CA GLN A 741 0.86 -24.90 17.02
C GLN A 741 -0.57 -25.08 17.55
N GLY A 742 -1.54 -24.22 17.20
CA GLY A 742 -2.92 -24.28 17.70
C GLY A 742 -3.04 -24.11 19.22
N HIS A 743 -4.27 -23.94 19.74
CA HIS A 743 -4.51 -23.73 21.19
C HIS A 743 -5.39 -24.80 21.80
N LYS A 744 -5.15 -25.15 23.06
CA LYS A 744 -6.08 -25.98 23.85
C LYS A 744 -6.99 -25.16 24.76
N ALA A 745 -6.96 -23.83 24.66
CA ALA A 745 -7.78 -22.92 25.44
C ALA A 745 -8.21 -21.69 24.63
N ALA A 746 -9.35 -21.10 25.01
CA ALA A 746 -9.87 -19.87 24.41
C ALA A 746 -10.58 -19.01 25.47
N SER A 747 -10.56 -17.69 25.29
CA SER A 747 -11.25 -16.74 26.16
C SER A 747 -12.16 -15.81 25.36
N PHE A 748 -13.41 -15.68 25.81
CA PHE A 748 -14.40 -14.77 25.21
C PHE A 748 -14.76 -13.70 26.22
N ILE A 749 -14.73 -12.44 25.78
CA ILE A 749 -15.06 -11.29 26.61
C ILE A 749 -16.49 -10.86 26.27
N LEU A 750 -17.35 -10.83 27.28
CA LEU A 750 -18.75 -10.43 27.18
C LEU A 750 -18.98 -9.19 28.05
N THR A 751 -19.95 -8.36 27.69
CA THR A 751 -20.47 -7.32 28.60
C THR A 751 -21.28 -7.97 29.74
N PRO A 752 -21.32 -7.41 30.96
CA PRO A 752 -22.14 -7.90 32.05
C PRO A 752 -23.62 -8.07 31.67
N GLU A 753 -24.17 -7.16 30.87
CA GLU A 753 -25.57 -7.22 30.42
C GLU A 753 -25.81 -8.39 29.46
N ALA A 754 -24.90 -8.58 28.48
CA ALA A 754 -24.97 -9.71 27.57
C ALA A 754 -24.86 -11.04 28.31
N PHE A 755 -23.97 -11.15 29.30
CA PHE A 755 -23.87 -12.36 30.13
C PHE A 755 -25.11 -12.57 31.00
N ALA A 756 -25.64 -11.50 31.62
CA ALA A 756 -26.86 -11.54 32.42
C ALA A 756 -28.07 -12.03 31.59
N ALA A 757 -28.16 -11.63 30.33
CA ALA A 757 -29.22 -12.04 29.40
C ALA A 757 -29.15 -13.51 28.95
N LEU A 758 -28.03 -14.23 29.16
CA LEU A 758 -27.91 -15.64 28.80
C LEU A 758 -28.76 -16.53 29.73
N PRO A 759 -29.50 -17.54 29.25
CA PRO A 759 -30.19 -18.47 30.14
C PRO A 759 -29.21 -19.37 30.90
N GLN A 760 -29.44 -19.59 32.21
CA GLN A 760 -28.79 -20.68 32.94
C GLN A 760 -29.12 -22.01 32.24
N GLY A 761 -28.12 -22.86 32.03
CA GLY A 761 -28.30 -24.15 31.36
C GLY A 761 -28.29 -24.09 29.83
N ALA A 762 -28.13 -22.92 29.22
CA ALA A 762 -28.05 -22.80 27.75
C ALA A 762 -26.85 -23.59 27.19
N ALA A 763 -27.04 -24.31 26.08
CA ALA A 763 -25.96 -25.06 25.47
C ALA A 763 -24.81 -24.15 25.04
N VAL A 764 -23.59 -24.49 25.45
CA VAL A 764 -22.36 -23.78 25.09
C VAL A 764 -21.62 -24.59 24.04
N VAL A 765 -21.35 -23.97 22.89
CA VAL A 765 -20.71 -24.61 21.73
C VAL A 765 -19.59 -23.71 21.21
N LEU A 766 -18.42 -24.27 20.96
CA LEU A 766 -17.29 -23.58 20.34
C LEU A 766 -17.04 -24.17 18.95
N GLU A 767 -16.96 -23.34 17.90
CA GLU A 767 -16.77 -23.81 16.52
C GLU A 767 -15.90 -22.88 15.66
N ASN A 768 -15.20 -23.44 14.66
CA ASN A 768 -14.31 -22.70 13.73
C ASN A 768 -14.42 -23.18 12.26
N GLY A 769 -15.58 -23.68 11.83
CA GLY A 769 -15.81 -24.17 10.47
C GLY A 769 -15.19 -25.54 10.15
N ALA A 770 -14.14 -25.94 10.86
CA ALA A 770 -13.51 -27.27 10.76
C ALA A 770 -13.81 -28.17 11.97
N GLN A 771 -13.88 -27.59 13.16
CA GLN A 771 -14.10 -28.27 14.43
C GLN A 771 -15.31 -27.66 15.15
N ARG A 772 -16.01 -28.52 15.90
CA ARG A 772 -17.07 -28.12 16.82
C ARG A 772 -16.90 -28.86 18.15
N PHE A 773 -16.86 -28.11 19.24
CA PHE A 773 -16.76 -28.60 20.60
C PHE A 773 -18.06 -28.27 21.34
N ASP A 774 -18.76 -29.29 21.83
CA ASP A 774 -19.89 -29.09 22.73
C ASP A 774 -19.35 -29.02 24.17
N LEU A 775 -19.51 -27.87 24.82
CA LEU A 775 -18.86 -27.53 26.10
C LEU A 775 -19.76 -27.75 27.33
N GLY A 776 -20.94 -28.33 27.11
CA GLY A 776 -21.96 -28.54 28.13
C GLY A 776 -22.89 -27.32 28.34
N PRO A 777 -23.79 -27.39 29.33
CA PRO A 777 -24.69 -26.30 29.67
C PRO A 777 -23.93 -25.14 30.34
N LEU A 778 -24.35 -23.90 30.07
CA LEU A 778 -23.83 -22.72 30.74
C LEU A 778 -24.17 -22.81 32.23
N ASP A 779 -23.13 -22.83 33.06
CA ASP A 779 -23.27 -22.72 34.49
C ASP A 779 -22.82 -21.33 34.97
N LYS A 780 -23.79 -20.44 35.23
CA LYS A 780 -23.53 -19.12 35.79
C LYS A 780 -23.03 -19.15 37.23
N SER A 781 -23.13 -20.28 37.94
CA SER A 781 -22.53 -20.41 39.27
C SER A 781 -20.99 -20.35 39.23
N LEU A 782 -20.40 -20.55 38.04
CA LEU A 782 -18.98 -20.37 37.79
C LEU A 782 -18.56 -18.89 37.75
N LEU A 783 -19.51 -17.93 37.69
CA LEU A 783 -19.21 -16.50 37.73
C LEU A 783 -18.62 -16.15 39.10
N ARG A 784 -17.35 -15.78 39.12
CA ARG A 784 -16.62 -15.34 40.31
C ARG A 784 -16.19 -13.89 40.24
#